data_AF-A0A7J8B9E3-F1
#
_entry.id   AF-A0A7J8B9E3-F1
#
_cell.length_a   1.000
_cell.length_b   1.000
_cell.length_c   1.000
_cell.angle_alpha   90.00
_cell.angle_beta   90.00
_cell.angle_gamma   90.00
#
_symmetry.space_group_name_H-M   'P 1'
#
loop_
_entity.id
_entity.type
_entity.pdbx_description
1 polymer ?
#
loop_
_entity_poly.entity_id
_entity_poly.type
_entity_poly.pdbx_seq_one_letter_code
_entity_poly.pdbx_strand_id
1 'polypeptide(L)'
;MSAQGVAVLLSWMSCCGSALWRYYTNSPNYHIFSTRTTIKLEYEGTSFSEWSVPATCSVKNKKSPKTELRCSSPGIHIIKPVVTGPDPEEERYLSVDSSHTCFLWYCKVGFFHNLNQVLLTIWIYDPENADPNELLQNANEPSLNSIVLSKQLASLGQSPTIHTFLKRKSYFPHGKVNGTWRISLPLVADDALKEIKGNKVAFQDCFIEDYLFLLTFPFLTIPEIPGFLPVTSPRGSQLIADWNSCFPSGVVLVADMETFQTNDSFRTWTRIRVPPNILTDDERHNVSDVNLYWSGIFFLINGIVYFRNLTAFTRLGNNENLPEGGIIGLSSRKWCWSKYKLKPNIKSHMVIWTREEIYLGYPPLRFVKIITIKKLRKILNMPAAGVLTIQDVKYTGHPLEIALLLNHCITCTTVKRLYIVIYSEVTKEWVLQDFELDVAIDSVVTSRFPYASISEVILWDKHRVYYSYHNFTVTGVLQTPTESGNLSRLAHGSVISTVFTDYYGNIIVKMENNIMFFFKIYTTDAVKLHLWTNNQTKSLFFLNASGKIYLIYVFDDGTIYPQDYPVRLETQSIASKTKEKCPFIIFHHNIMYISYVLDKGHYLSFWAQIVYPENAGLYITVESYGPDILKKESQVLYEIASGYCTKTITVTFYQTVDYEAVKDYFTLQNKNTGLLVVRVRPSEYTKMCPAAQKVFQVAVGCDFSKFIAVKGFDRKSCRWHDFFYIIKKSYLRDRPSKNLRVKYDWKKYGCPLRLNFKEKFHPVLQLYSDDGYIEDVDVNFIVWEIHGRDDYSFNNTMKTSGCLNEAQTWNSMHKLNKHLPLEYAWGPENYNHCFSYAIGKPGDLNQPYEIINKSNHNHLVWPMQHTGMYVFRAKILDPNYSFCNLTAIFAIEIYGTISSPNGDLVIAFLFLLMLLFFSILVLSYFHYMRIYRQYIYAPIYKTRRIKDQEK
;
A
#
# COMPACT_ATOMS: atom_id res chain seq x y z
N MET A 1 39.82 3.33 22.38
CA MET A 1 39.89 4.42 23.37
C MET A 1 39.15 3.98 24.61
N SER A 2 39.74 4.10 25.80
CA SER A 2 39.13 3.61 27.05
C SER A 2 37.92 4.46 27.45
N ALA A 3 36.89 3.82 28.02
CA ALA A 3 35.64 4.45 28.46
C ALA A 3 35.84 5.60 29.47
N GLN A 4 36.99 5.63 30.15
CA GLN A 4 37.37 6.72 31.05
C GLN A 4 37.83 8.00 30.31
N GLY A 5 38.40 7.89 29.12
CA GLY A 5 38.87 9.06 28.35
C GLY A 5 37.73 9.93 27.80
N VAL A 6 36.59 9.30 27.47
CA VAL A 6 35.40 10.00 26.96
C VAL A 6 34.61 10.70 28.09
N ALA A 7 34.59 10.11 29.28
CA ALA A 7 33.93 10.70 30.46
C ALA A 7 34.64 11.97 30.97
N VAL A 8 35.97 12.07 30.79
CA VAL A 8 36.75 13.25 31.21
C VAL A 8 36.63 14.40 30.20
N LEU A 9 36.54 14.11 28.90
CA LEU A 9 36.31 15.13 27.86
C LEU A 9 34.89 15.76 27.95
N LEU A 10 33.88 14.98 28.36
CA LEU A 10 32.53 15.50 28.61
C LEU A 10 32.42 16.36 29.89
N SER A 11 33.28 16.12 30.88
CA SER A 11 33.31 16.89 32.13
C SER A 11 33.82 18.33 31.93
N TRP A 12 34.84 18.51 31.07
CA TRP A 12 35.49 19.81 30.87
C TRP A 12 34.69 20.80 30.00
N MET A 13 33.69 20.36 29.24
CA MET A 13 32.82 21.25 28.46
C MET A 13 31.58 21.76 29.23
N SER A 14 31.39 21.38 30.51
CA SER A 14 30.16 21.65 31.27
C SER A 14 30.11 22.99 32.03
N CYS A 15 31.12 23.86 31.94
CA CYS A 15 31.20 25.06 32.80
C CYS A 15 30.14 26.15 32.52
N CYS A 16 29.30 26.02 31.49
CA CYS A 16 28.24 27.00 31.16
C CYS A 16 26.91 26.37 30.68
N GLY A 17 26.67 25.07 30.93
CA GLY A 17 25.42 24.42 30.55
C GLY A 17 24.34 24.56 31.63
N SER A 18 23.12 24.94 31.24
CA SER A 18 21.93 24.73 32.06
C SER A 18 21.86 23.26 32.51
N ALA A 19 21.56 23.00 33.77
CA ALA A 19 21.36 21.64 34.25
C ALA A 19 20.25 20.91 33.47
N LEU A 20 20.47 19.64 33.18
CA LEU A 20 19.53 18.79 32.45
C LEU A 20 19.30 17.51 33.23
N TRP A 21 18.07 17.01 33.24
CA TRP A 21 17.83 15.68 33.78
C TRP A 21 16.90 14.86 32.89
N ARG A 22 17.13 13.57 32.85
CA ARG A 22 16.51 12.61 31.92
C ARG A 22 16.15 11.33 32.67
N TYR A 23 15.30 10.52 32.05
CA TYR A 23 15.00 9.19 32.55
C TYR A 23 14.93 8.18 31.41
N TYR A 24 15.23 6.92 31.72
CA TYR A 24 15.28 5.82 30.76
C TYR A 24 14.69 4.56 31.36
N THR A 25 14.35 3.60 30.49
CA THR A 25 13.93 2.25 30.91
C THR A 25 14.64 1.20 30.08
N ASN A 26 14.62 -0.05 30.52
CA ASN A 26 15.09 -1.16 29.70
C ASN A 26 14.07 -1.57 28.61
N SER A 27 12.83 -1.07 28.68
CA SER A 27 11.84 -1.29 27.63
C SER A 27 12.14 -0.37 26.43
N PRO A 28 12.28 -0.91 25.21
CA PRO A 28 12.45 -0.07 24.03
C PRO A 28 11.26 0.86 23.90
N ASN A 29 11.52 2.16 23.69
CA ASN A 29 10.49 3.17 23.48
C ASN A 29 9.41 3.21 24.57
N TYR A 30 9.75 2.90 25.82
CA TYR A 30 8.84 3.03 26.97
C TYR A 30 7.51 2.28 26.77
N HIS A 31 7.51 1.17 26.03
CA HIS A 31 6.32 0.33 25.79
C HIS A 31 5.73 -0.16 27.11
N ILE A 32 6.59 -0.52 28.06
CA ILE A 32 6.22 -0.94 29.40
C ILE A 32 6.77 0.09 30.38
N PHE A 33 5.87 0.92 30.91
CA PHE A 33 6.17 1.88 31.97
C PHE A 33 5.20 1.64 33.14
N SER A 34 5.55 0.70 34.01
CA SER A 34 4.67 0.13 35.03
C SER A 34 5.38 0.01 36.38
N THR A 35 4.66 -0.47 37.39
CA THR A 35 5.23 -0.75 38.73
C THR A 35 6.36 -1.79 38.72
N ARG A 36 6.53 -2.54 37.64
CA ARG A 36 7.62 -3.51 37.46
C ARG A 36 8.85 -2.92 36.79
N THR A 37 8.73 -1.75 36.17
CA THR A 37 9.78 -1.15 35.35
C THR A 37 10.90 -0.56 36.20
N THR A 38 12.16 -0.87 35.88
CA THR A 38 13.30 -0.15 36.45
C THR A 38 13.51 1.16 35.69
N ILE A 39 13.30 2.28 36.37
CA ILE A 39 13.47 3.63 35.80
C ILE A 39 14.88 4.13 36.15
N LYS A 40 15.70 4.42 35.15
CA LYS A 40 17.03 5.01 35.36
C LYS A 40 16.90 6.52 35.30
N LEU A 41 17.36 7.22 36.33
CA LEU A 41 17.41 8.68 36.38
C LEU A 41 18.84 9.15 36.09
N GLU A 42 18.97 10.22 35.32
CA GLU A 42 20.24 10.86 34.99
C GLU A 42 20.12 12.37 35.14
N TYR A 43 21.05 12.97 35.86
CA TYR A 43 21.23 14.42 35.97
C TYR A 43 22.61 14.82 35.42
N GLU A 44 22.63 15.88 34.62
CA GLU A 44 23.79 16.48 33.98
C GLU A 44 23.93 17.91 34.50
N GLY A 45 24.88 18.13 35.40
CA GLY A 45 25.16 19.43 36.02
C GLY A 45 25.98 19.29 37.30
N THR A 46 26.66 20.37 37.70
CA THR A 46 27.58 20.37 38.86
C THR A 46 26.88 20.69 40.19
N SER A 47 25.64 21.18 40.14
CA SER A 47 24.86 21.64 41.30
C SER A 47 24.01 20.54 41.97
N PHE A 48 24.10 19.29 41.51
CA PHE A 48 23.25 18.19 42.01
C PHE A 48 23.52 17.88 43.49
N SER A 49 22.44 17.75 44.28
CA SER A 49 22.50 17.34 45.69
C SER A 49 21.88 15.96 45.90
N GLU A 50 20.57 15.82 45.66
CA GLU A 50 19.86 14.55 45.83
C GLU A 50 18.55 14.48 45.03
N TRP A 51 17.98 13.28 44.89
CA TRP A 51 16.66 13.07 44.30
C TRP A 51 15.54 13.16 45.33
N SER A 52 14.58 14.05 45.08
CA SER A 52 13.29 14.08 45.77
C SER A 52 12.31 13.14 45.09
N VAL A 53 11.85 12.13 45.82
CA VAL A 53 10.96 11.06 45.35
C VAL A 53 9.87 10.75 46.39
N PRO A 54 8.66 10.35 45.98
CA PRO A 54 7.57 10.05 46.90
C PRO A 54 7.82 8.74 47.66
N ALA A 55 7.16 8.55 48.80
CA ALA A 55 7.32 7.36 49.64
C ALA A 55 6.92 6.04 48.93
N THR A 56 6.05 6.14 47.92
CA THR A 56 5.62 5.03 47.05
C THR A 56 6.70 4.57 46.06
N CYS A 57 7.83 5.29 45.95
CA CYS A 57 8.95 4.93 45.11
C CYS A 57 10.25 4.82 45.91
N SER A 58 11.05 3.80 45.60
CA SER A 58 12.38 3.56 46.16
C SER A 58 13.47 3.93 45.16
N VAL A 59 14.47 4.69 45.61
CA VAL A 59 15.67 5.02 44.83
C VAL A 59 16.88 4.31 45.43
N LYS A 60 17.70 3.70 44.57
CA LYS A 60 18.89 2.93 44.99
C LYS A 60 19.95 3.78 45.68
N ASN A 61 20.31 4.91 45.07
CA ASN A 61 21.19 5.91 45.69
C ASN A 61 20.65 7.32 45.42
N LYS A 62 20.12 7.98 46.45
CA LYS A 62 19.51 9.32 46.32
C LYS A 62 20.51 10.42 45.98
N LYS A 63 21.78 10.28 46.39
CA LYS A 63 22.84 11.30 46.19
C LYS A 63 23.64 11.10 44.91
N SER A 64 23.35 10.06 44.14
CA SER A 64 24.01 9.83 42.85
C SER A 64 23.23 10.55 41.74
N PRO A 65 23.89 11.34 40.88
CA PRO A 65 23.25 11.97 39.71
C PRO A 65 22.75 10.93 38.71
N LYS A 66 23.31 9.70 38.74
CA LYS A 66 22.80 8.54 37.98
C LYS A 66 22.33 7.46 38.95
N THR A 67 21.04 7.12 38.92
CA THR A 67 20.45 6.20 39.90
C THR A 67 19.27 5.41 39.32
N GLU A 68 18.80 4.42 40.06
CA GLU A 68 17.65 3.58 39.69
C GLU A 68 16.48 3.87 40.63
N LEU A 69 15.29 4.03 40.07
CA LEU A 69 14.01 4.28 40.71
C LEU A 69 13.06 3.12 40.42
N ARG A 70 12.33 2.68 41.43
CA ARG A 70 11.21 1.72 41.32
C ARG A 70 10.02 2.24 42.10
N CYS A 71 8.82 2.15 41.52
CA CYS A 71 7.58 2.59 42.16
C CYS A 71 6.65 1.39 42.39
N SER A 72 6.23 1.18 43.64
CA SER A 72 5.46 0.00 44.03
C SER A 72 3.96 0.14 43.78
N SER A 73 3.44 1.37 43.69
CA SER A 73 2.03 1.66 43.43
C SER A 73 1.82 2.31 42.05
N PRO A 74 0.75 1.96 41.33
CA PRO A 74 0.38 2.68 40.12
C PRO A 74 -0.08 4.10 40.46
N GLY A 75 0.02 5.02 39.50
CA GLY A 75 -0.36 6.42 39.66
C GLY A 75 0.70 7.40 39.17
N ILE A 76 0.48 8.67 39.48
CA ILE A 76 1.37 9.76 39.09
C ILE A 76 2.33 10.05 40.24
N HIS A 77 3.64 9.98 39.97
CA HIS A 77 4.70 10.18 40.96
C HIS A 77 5.54 11.41 40.62
N ILE A 78 5.69 12.33 41.57
CA ILE A 78 6.44 13.59 41.40
C ILE A 78 7.91 13.35 41.69
N ILE A 79 8.77 13.58 40.70
CA ILE A 79 10.22 13.39 40.83
C ILE A 79 10.92 14.70 40.48
N LYS A 80 11.90 15.07 41.31
CA LYS A 80 12.66 16.30 41.15
C LYS A 80 14.10 16.14 41.63
N PRO A 81 15.11 16.64 40.90
CA PRO A 81 16.46 16.80 41.44
C PRO A 81 16.50 18.03 42.37
N VAL A 82 17.09 17.85 43.54
CA VAL A 82 17.40 18.92 44.49
C VAL A 82 18.81 19.41 44.19
N VAL A 83 18.97 20.71 44.02
CA VAL A 83 20.24 21.36 43.68
C VAL A 83 20.68 22.33 44.77
N THR A 84 21.98 22.59 44.87
CA THR A 84 22.56 23.50 45.87
C THR A 84 22.49 24.99 45.51
N GLY A 85 21.94 25.34 44.34
CA GLY A 85 21.79 26.70 43.85
C GLY A 85 20.43 27.36 44.18
N PRO A 86 20.28 28.67 43.92
CA PRO A 86 19.05 29.42 44.22
C PRO A 86 17.87 29.06 43.31
N ASP A 87 18.14 28.53 42.10
CA ASP A 87 17.11 28.21 41.13
C ASP A 87 16.61 26.77 41.31
N PRO A 88 15.31 26.55 41.57
CA PRO A 88 14.74 25.21 41.66
C PRO A 88 14.67 24.55 40.27
N GLU A 89 15.17 23.32 40.17
CA GLU A 89 15.03 22.51 38.96
C GLU A 89 13.57 22.09 38.68
N GLU A 90 13.29 21.79 37.41
CA GLU A 90 11.97 21.32 36.96
C GLU A 90 11.62 19.95 37.57
N GLU A 91 10.41 19.84 38.12
CA GLU A 91 9.80 18.58 38.52
C GLU A 91 9.12 17.89 37.33
N ARG A 92 9.09 16.55 37.34
CA ARG A 92 8.34 15.75 36.37
C ARG A 92 7.36 14.83 37.08
N TYR A 93 6.20 14.64 36.46
CA TYR A 93 5.11 13.80 36.93
C TYR A 93 5.11 12.50 36.11
N LEU A 94 5.72 11.45 36.64
CA LEU A 94 5.81 10.16 35.94
C LEU A 94 4.54 9.34 36.18
N SER A 95 3.78 9.07 35.12
CA SER A 95 2.61 8.19 35.15
C SER A 95 3.04 6.72 35.09
N VAL A 96 2.88 5.98 36.19
CA VAL A 96 3.24 4.57 36.30
C VAL A 96 1.97 3.72 36.25
N ASP A 97 1.86 2.85 35.25
CA ASP A 97 0.65 2.05 35.00
C ASP A 97 0.63 0.73 35.81
N SER A 98 -0.57 0.21 36.09
CA SER A 98 -0.77 -1.18 36.55
C SER A 98 -0.95 -2.08 35.33
N SER A 99 0.13 -2.31 34.59
CA SER A 99 0.08 -3.09 33.35
C SER A 99 0.29 -4.58 33.60
N HIS A 100 -0.52 -5.40 32.92
CA HIS A 100 -0.29 -6.85 32.80
C HIS A 100 0.63 -7.19 31.62
N THR A 101 1.16 -6.21 30.88
CA THR A 101 2.16 -6.44 29.83
C THR A 101 3.55 -6.42 30.46
N CYS A 102 4.26 -7.55 30.37
CA CYS A 102 5.61 -7.67 30.93
C CYS A 102 6.65 -8.11 29.89
N PHE A 103 6.22 -8.81 28.85
CA PHE A 103 7.13 -9.42 27.88
C PHE A 103 7.00 -8.76 26.52
N LEU A 104 8.07 -8.82 25.73
CA LEU A 104 8.13 -8.22 24.40
C LEU A 104 8.60 -9.25 23.37
N TRP A 105 8.15 -9.06 22.12
CA TRP A 105 8.70 -9.81 21.00
C TRP A 105 10.07 -9.25 20.61
N TYR A 106 11.02 -10.15 20.41
CA TYR A 106 12.26 -9.87 19.71
C TYR A 106 12.18 -10.44 18.30
N CYS A 107 12.56 -9.67 17.29
CA CYS A 107 12.55 -10.10 15.90
C CYS A 107 13.92 -9.85 15.25
N LYS A 108 14.58 -10.94 14.82
CA LYS A 108 15.79 -10.91 14.01
C LYS A 108 15.46 -11.21 12.55
N VAL A 109 15.98 -10.37 11.66
CA VAL A 109 15.85 -10.51 10.21
C VAL A 109 17.09 -11.21 9.64
N GLY A 110 16.90 -12.33 8.93
CA GLY A 110 17.94 -13.03 8.18
C GLY A 110 17.60 -13.13 6.69
N PHE A 111 18.55 -12.84 5.81
CA PHE A 111 18.35 -12.91 4.36
C PHE A 111 18.65 -14.30 3.80
N PHE A 112 17.82 -14.81 2.88
CA PHE A 112 18.15 -15.98 2.07
C PHE A 112 19.00 -15.55 0.86
N HIS A 113 19.82 -16.47 0.33
CA HIS A 113 20.67 -16.25 -0.86
C HIS A 113 19.87 -15.82 -2.11
N ASN A 114 18.59 -16.21 -2.20
CA ASN A 114 17.65 -15.68 -3.19
C ASN A 114 16.91 -14.48 -2.56
N LEU A 115 17.35 -13.25 -2.85
CA LEU A 115 16.90 -11.93 -2.35
C LEU A 115 15.38 -11.62 -2.36
N ASN A 116 14.51 -12.61 -2.61
CA ASN A 116 13.06 -12.47 -2.70
C ASN A 116 12.34 -12.91 -1.41
N GLN A 117 13.00 -13.65 -0.53
CA GLN A 117 12.43 -14.14 0.73
C GLN A 117 13.38 -13.84 1.90
N VAL A 118 12.78 -13.56 3.06
CA VAL A 118 13.46 -13.30 4.32
C VAL A 118 13.00 -14.31 5.36
N LEU A 119 13.95 -14.80 6.15
CA LEU A 119 13.69 -15.60 7.33
C LEU A 119 13.67 -14.70 8.56
N LEU A 120 12.54 -14.64 9.25
CA LEU A 120 12.46 -14.02 10.55
C LEU A 120 12.65 -15.07 11.64
N THR A 121 13.54 -14.76 12.58
CA THR A 121 13.70 -15.51 13.82
C THR A 121 13.13 -14.69 14.96
N ILE A 122 12.13 -15.23 15.65
CA ILE A 122 11.37 -14.52 16.68
C ILE A 122 11.51 -15.26 18.01
N TRP A 123 11.63 -14.52 19.09
CA TRP A 123 11.55 -15.03 20.46
C TRP A 123 10.93 -14.00 21.39
N ILE A 124 10.67 -14.40 22.63
CA ILE A 124 10.11 -13.57 23.68
C ILE A 124 11.22 -13.27 24.68
N TYR A 125 11.30 -12.01 25.12
CA TYR A 125 12.25 -11.59 26.15
C TYR A 125 11.56 -10.73 27.20
N ASP A 126 12.12 -10.74 28.41
CA ASP A 126 11.73 -9.88 29.51
C ASP A 126 12.71 -8.69 29.57
N PRO A 127 12.28 -7.43 29.33
CA PRO A 127 13.16 -6.28 29.33
C PRO A 127 13.89 -6.04 30.66
N GLU A 128 13.37 -6.52 31.80
CA GLU A 128 14.03 -6.36 33.10
C GLU A 128 15.14 -7.39 33.34
N ASN A 129 15.12 -8.52 32.62
CA ASN A 129 16.05 -9.64 32.79
C ASN A 129 16.81 -10.01 31.49
N ALA A 130 16.71 -9.16 30.46
CA ALA A 130 17.30 -9.37 29.14
C ALA A 130 18.82 -9.17 29.14
N ASP A 131 19.50 -9.83 28.19
CA ASP A 131 20.90 -9.55 27.92
C ASP A 131 21.07 -8.13 27.31
N PRO A 132 22.17 -7.41 27.58
CA PRO A 132 22.42 -6.10 26.98
C PRO A 132 22.32 -6.09 25.44
N ASN A 133 22.67 -7.18 24.76
CA ASN A 133 22.55 -7.27 23.30
C ASN A 133 21.09 -7.36 22.85
N GLU A 134 20.20 -7.98 23.63
CA GLU A 134 18.76 -8.03 23.36
C GLU A 134 18.13 -6.64 23.57
N LEU A 135 18.55 -5.92 24.61
CA LEU A 135 18.12 -4.54 24.87
C LEU A 135 18.55 -3.58 23.75
N LEU A 136 19.78 -3.74 23.26
CA LEU A 136 20.34 -2.95 22.15
C LEU A 136 19.87 -3.41 20.77
N GLN A 137 19.01 -4.44 20.68
CA GLN A 137 18.50 -5.00 19.41
C GLN A 137 19.62 -5.49 18.46
N ASN A 138 20.72 -5.98 19.04
CA ASN A 138 21.89 -6.52 18.35
C ASN A 138 22.11 -8.03 18.59
N ALA A 139 21.26 -8.66 19.41
CA ALA A 139 21.35 -10.07 19.71
C ALA A 139 21.10 -10.94 18.47
N ASN A 140 22.04 -11.87 18.25
CA ASN A 140 21.98 -12.84 17.17
C ASN A 140 21.16 -14.08 17.51
N GLU A 141 21.10 -14.42 18.80
CA GLU A 141 20.43 -15.56 19.40
C GLU A 141 19.81 -15.13 20.74
N PRO A 142 18.73 -15.80 21.19
CA PRO A 142 18.12 -15.49 22.49
C PRO A 142 19.08 -15.79 23.65
N SER A 143 19.02 -14.96 24.70
CA SER A 143 19.70 -15.26 25.97
C SER A 143 19.12 -16.51 26.64
N LEU A 144 19.84 -17.08 27.61
CA LEU A 144 19.35 -18.27 28.35
C LEU A 144 17.96 -18.02 28.99
N ASN A 145 17.76 -16.82 29.55
CA ASN A 145 16.48 -16.40 30.13
C ASN A 145 15.38 -16.36 29.05
N SER A 146 15.64 -15.70 27.93
CA SER A 146 14.71 -15.61 26.79
C SER A 146 14.36 -16.97 26.20
N ILE A 147 15.33 -17.92 26.14
CA ILE A 147 15.09 -19.29 25.68
C ILE A 147 14.09 -20.00 26.59
N VAL A 148 14.29 -19.93 27.91
CA VAL A 148 13.42 -20.59 28.90
C VAL A 148 12.02 -19.99 28.85
N LEU A 149 11.92 -18.66 28.90
CA LEU A 149 10.66 -17.92 28.82
C LEU A 149 9.87 -18.27 27.55
N SER A 150 10.54 -18.21 26.39
CA SER A 150 9.92 -18.54 25.11
C SER A 150 9.47 -20.01 25.05
N LYS A 151 10.24 -20.94 25.63
CA LYS A 151 9.85 -22.36 25.69
C LYS A 151 8.59 -22.58 26.55
N GLN A 152 8.50 -21.92 27.71
CA GLN A 152 7.36 -22.01 28.62
C GLN A 152 6.10 -21.41 27.99
N LEU A 153 6.16 -20.18 27.49
CA LEU A 153 5.02 -19.54 26.83
C LEU A 153 4.54 -20.36 25.63
N ALA A 154 5.47 -20.91 24.84
CA ALA A 154 5.11 -21.81 23.74
C ALA A 154 4.38 -23.09 24.21
N SER A 155 4.78 -23.68 25.35
CA SER A 155 4.07 -24.85 25.90
C SER A 155 2.66 -24.52 26.40
N LEU A 156 2.42 -23.26 26.77
CA LEU A 156 1.10 -22.74 27.14
C LEU A 156 0.24 -22.36 25.91
N GLY A 157 0.70 -22.67 24.69
CA GLY A 157 -0.03 -22.40 23.45
C GLY A 157 0.32 -21.09 22.78
N GLN A 158 1.39 -20.40 23.20
CA GLN A 158 1.81 -19.17 22.56
C GLN A 158 2.47 -19.42 21.20
N SER A 159 2.06 -18.66 20.19
CA SER A 159 2.65 -18.69 18.85
C SER A 159 2.57 -17.31 18.20
N PRO A 160 3.67 -16.78 17.63
CA PRO A 160 3.64 -15.53 16.89
C PRO A 160 3.01 -15.73 15.51
N THR A 161 2.14 -14.81 15.11
CA THR A 161 1.62 -14.67 13.75
C THR A 161 2.01 -13.29 13.24
N ILE A 162 2.52 -13.23 12.01
CA ILE A 162 2.86 -11.95 11.38
C ILE A 162 1.72 -11.52 10.48
N HIS A 163 1.18 -10.35 10.75
CA HIS A 163 0.16 -9.72 9.92
C HIS A 163 0.77 -8.59 9.11
N THR A 164 0.39 -8.49 7.84
CA THR A 164 0.79 -7.36 6.99
C THR A 164 -0.35 -6.37 6.78
N PHE A 165 -0.04 -5.08 6.90
CA PHE A 165 -1.06 -4.03 6.87
C PHE A 165 -1.59 -3.75 5.46
N LEU A 166 -0.74 -3.85 4.42
CA LEU A 166 -1.09 -3.40 3.06
C LEU A 166 -1.58 -4.54 2.18
N LYS A 167 -1.08 -5.77 2.35
CA LYS A 167 -1.50 -6.94 1.56
C LYS A 167 -2.44 -7.90 2.25
N ARG A 168 -2.83 -7.66 3.52
CA ARG A 168 -3.80 -8.49 4.22
C ARG A 168 -3.36 -9.97 4.38
N LYS A 169 -2.05 -10.22 4.46
CA LYS A 169 -1.51 -11.59 4.61
C LYS A 169 -1.15 -11.88 6.05
N SER A 170 -1.44 -13.10 6.47
CA SER A 170 -0.99 -13.65 7.74
C SER A 170 0.02 -14.76 7.47
N TYR A 171 1.14 -14.71 8.16
CA TYR A 171 2.23 -15.68 8.02
C TYR A 171 2.44 -16.39 9.34
N PHE A 172 2.45 -17.71 9.26
CA PHE A 172 2.56 -18.60 10.40
C PHE A 172 3.95 -19.24 10.46
N PRO A 173 4.41 -19.64 11.65
CA PRO A 173 5.72 -20.27 11.80
C PRO A 173 5.80 -21.65 11.15
N HIS A 174 6.93 -21.91 10.48
CA HIS A 174 7.22 -23.21 9.85
C HIS A 174 7.67 -24.28 10.84
N GLY A 175 8.08 -23.88 12.05
CA GLY A 175 8.53 -24.77 13.10
C GLY A 175 9.21 -24.02 14.25
N LYS A 176 9.45 -24.75 15.36
CA LYS A 176 10.13 -24.25 16.56
C LYS A 176 11.51 -24.88 16.67
N VAL A 177 12.55 -24.06 16.82
CA VAL A 177 13.93 -24.53 17.04
C VAL A 177 14.49 -23.84 18.28
N ASN A 178 14.79 -24.62 19.31
CA ASN A 178 15.46 -24.19 20.54
C ASN A 178 14.91 -22.89 21.20
N GLY A 179 13.58 -22.76 21.32
CA GLY A 179 12.95 -21.57 21.94
C GLY A 179 12.74 -20.39 21.01
N THR A 180 12.98 -20.55 19.71
CA THR A 180 12.67 -19.54 18.68
C THR A 180 11.64 -20.06 17.67
N TRP A 181 10.88 -19.12 17.09
CA TRP A 181 10.00 -19.36 15.95
C TRP A 181 10.64 -18.84 14.66
N ARG A 182 10.45 -19.57 13.55
CA ARG A 182 10.95 -19.16 12.24
C ARG A 182 9.79 -18.95 11.27
N ILE A 183 9.71 -17.76 10.68
CA ILE A 183 8.65 -17.37 9.73
C ILE A 183 9.31 -16.85 8.45
N SER A 184 8.96 -17.42 7.30
CA SER A 184 9.45 -16.92 5.99
C SER A 184 8.48 -15.93 5.41
N LEU A 185 8.99 -14.78 4.96
CA LEU A 185 8.21 -13.70 4.37
C LEU A 185 8.74 -13.31 2.99
N PRO A 186 7.87 -13.00 2.02
CA PRO A 186 8.29 -12.37 0.78
C PRO A 186 8.71 -10.91 1.03
N LEU A 187 9.81 -10.48 0.41
CA LEU A 187 10.22 -9.08 0.41
C LEU A 187 9.38 -8.30 -0.60
N VAL A 188 8.58 -7.36 -0.12
CA VAL A 188 7.85 -6.45 -1.01
C VAL A 188 7.85 -5.02 -0.48
N ALA A 189 8.24 -4.08 -1.34
CA ALA A 189 8.40 -2.66 -1.00
C ALA A 189 7.07 -1.95 -0.67
N ASP A 190 5.95 -2.49 -1.17
CA ASP A 190 4.61 -1.96 -1.01
C ASP A 190 3.86 -2.55 0.21
N ASP A 191 4.54 -3.35 1.05
CA ASP A 191 4.00 -3.98 2.27
C ASP A 191 5.05 -4.04 3.40
N ALA A 192 5.68 -2.89 3.64
CA ALA A 192 6.79 -2.73 4.57
C ALA A 192 6.39 -2.97 6.04
N LEU A 193 5.29 -2.37 6.49
CA LEU A 193 4.84 -2.39 7.88
C LEU A 193 4.19 -3.73 8.23
N LYS A 194 4.62 -4.33 9.34
CA LYS A 194 4.16 -5.64 9.82
C LYS A 194 3.95 -5.60 11.32
N GLU A 195 3.06 -6.47 11.79
CA GLU A 195 2.74 -6.62 13.21
C GLU A 195 2.90 -8.08 13.62
N ILE A 196 3.61 -8.32 14.72
CA ILE A 196 3.69 -9.62 15.37
C ILE A 196 2.59 -9.66 16.43
N LYS A 197 1.64 -10.58 16.26
CA LYS A 197 0.61 -10.88 17.26
C LYS A 197 0.81 -12.26 17.83
N GLY A 198 0.65 -12.34 19.14
CA GLY A 198 0.58 -13.60 19.86
C GLY A 198 -0.85 -14.05 20.07
N ASN A 199 -1.02 -15.33 20.39
CA ASN A 199 -2.22 -15.78 21.09
C ASN A 199 -2.30 -15.03 22.45
N LYS A 200 -3.51 -14.89 23.01
CA LYS A 200 -3.69 -14.28 24.33
C LYS A 200 -3.43 -15.32 25.40
N VAL A 201 -2.14 -15.52 25.72
CA VAL A 201 -1.65 -16.44 26.75
C VAL A 201 -0.95 -15.62 27.83
N ALA A 202 -1.32 -15.86 29.09
CA ALA A 202 -0.66 -15.25 30.24
C ALA A 202 0.34 -16.22 30.88
N PHE A 203 1.47 -15.70 31.35
CA PHE A 203 2.41 -16.41 32.20
C PHE A 203 2.71 -15.54 33.43
N GLN A 204 2.41 -16.03 34.64
CA GLN A 204 2.53 -15.24 35.88
C GLN A 204 1.80 -13.89 35.81
N ASP A 205 0.55 -13.92 35.34
CA ASP A 205 -0.31 -12.74 35.12
C ASP A 205 0.27 -11.70 34.15
N CYS A 206 1.22 -12.11 33.32
CA CYS A 206 1.85 -11.29 32.30
C CYS A 206 1.51 -11.73 30.88
N PHE A 207 1.17 -10.75 30.03
CA PHE A 207 1.00 -10.87 28.60
C PHE A 207 2.22 -10.33 27.84
N ILE A 208 2.25 -10.66 26.55
CA ILE A 208 3.21 -10.13 25.58
C ILE A 208 2.55 -9.01 24.79
N GLU A 209 3.25 -7.89 24.62
CA GLU A 209 2.78 -6.78 23.80
C GLU A 209 2.86 -7.13 22.31
N ASP A 210 1.87 -6.71 21.53
CA ASP A 210 1.95 -6.80 20.06
C ASP A 210 3.10 -5.90 19.56
N TYR A 211 3.89 -6.38 18.58
CA TYR A 211 5.10 -5.68 18.14
C TYR A 211 5.01 -5.25 16.67
N LEU A 212 5.06 -3.94 16.45
CA LEU A 212 5.06 -3.33 15.13
C LEU A 212 6.50 -3.14 14.64
N PHE A 213 6.80 -3.62 13.43
CA PHE A 213 8.11 -3.47 12.83
C PHE A 213 8.02 -3.30 11.31
N LEU A 214 9.00 -2.59 10.74
CA LEU A 214 9.19 -2.48 9.30
C LEU A 214 10.11 -3.61 8.82
N LEU A 215 9.63 -4.38 7.84
CA LEU A 215 10.46 -5.30 7.07
C LEU A 215 10.37 -4.92 5.60
N THR A 216 11.42 -4.29 5.08
CA THR A 216 11.46 -3.74 3.74
C THR A 216 12.50 -4.44 2.88
N PHE A 217 12.40 -4.20 1.57
CA PHE A 217 13.48 -4.53 0.65
C PHE A 217 14.76 -3.80 1.08
N PRO A 218 15.95 -4.43 1.01
CA PRO A 218 17.20 -3.78 1.39
C PRO A 218 17.40 -2.53 0.52
N PHE A 219 17.16 -1.37 1.13
CA PHE A 219 17.47 -0.09 0.53
C PHE A 219 18.99 0.05 0.54
N LEU A 220 19.61 0.00 -0.64
CA LEU A 220 21.07 0.10 -0.74
C LEU A 220 21.49 1.53 -0.41
N THR A 221 22.32 1.69 0.62
CA THR A 221 22.98 2.95 0.90
C THR A 221 24.11 3.17 -0.10
N ILE A 222 24.33 4.41 -0.50
CA ILE A 222 25.45 4.76 -1.37
C ILE A 222 26.75 4.54 -0.58
N PRO A 223 27.70 3.75 -1.11
CA PRO A 223 28.95 3.45 -0.42
C PRO A 223 29.85 4.69 -0.36
N GLU A 224 30.67 4.78 0.69
CA GLU A 224 31.73 5.78 0.76
C GLU A 224 32.82 5.42 -0.26
N ILE A 225 33.09 6.32 -1.20
CA ILE A 225 34.10 6.13 -2.25
C ILE A 225 35.38 6.89 -1.84
N PRO A 226 36.54 6.22 -1.73
CA PRO A 226 37.80 6.89 -1.41
C PRO A 226 38.15 8.01 -2.40
N GLY A 227 38.64 9.15 -1.90
CA GLY A 227 39.03 10.32 -2.70
C GLY A 227 37.87 11.25 -3.09
N PHE A 228 36.63 10.90 -2.77
CA PHE A 228 35.49 11.80 -2.94
C PHE A 228 35.44 12.80 -1.78
N LEU A 229 34.87 13.97 -2.04
CA LEU A 229 34.86 15.11 -1.14
C LEU A 229 33.49 15.25 -0.42
N PRO A 230 33.45 15.76 0.82
CA PRO A 230 32.20 15.93 1.56
C PRO A 230 31.30 16.97 0.90
N VAL A 231 29.99 16.72 0.95
CA VAL A 231 28.94 17.67 0.56
C VAL A 231 28.15 17.99 1.82
N THR A 232 28.00 19.28 2.13
CA THR A 232 27.52 19.73 3.45
C THR A 232 26.61 20.94 3.31
N SER A 233 25.89 21.22 4.39
CA SER A 233 25.20 22.50 4.54
C SER A 233 26.20 23.60 4.95
N PRO A 234 25.80 24.89 4.85
CA PRO A 234 26.63 26.00 5.30
C PRO A 234 27.07 25.87 6.76
N ARG A 235 28.28 26.34 7.06
CA ARG A 235 28.84 26.28 8.42
C ARG A 235 27.90 26.93 9.44
N GLY A 236 27.62 26.22 10.53
CA GLY A 236 26.73 26.69 11.60
C GLY A 236 25.24 26.51 11.30
N SER A 237 24.85 25.95 10.15
CA SER A 237 23.44 25.65 9.88
C SER A 237 22.90 24.54 10.78
N GLN A 238 21.57 24.52 10.93
CA GLN A 238 20.84 23.40 11.50
C GLN A 238 20.88 22.19 10.57
N LEU A 239 20.50 21.02 11.11
CA LEU A 239 20.43 19.76 10.37
C LEU A 239 19.31 19.81 9.33
N ILE A 240 19.60 19.34 8.11
CA ILE A 240 18.62 19.17 7.03
C ILE A 240 18.43 17.67 6.82
N ALA A 241 17.19 17.19 6.72
CA ALA A 241 16.94 15.77 6.49
C ALA A 241 15.71 15.51 5.63
N ASP A 242 15.76 14.37 4.94
CA ASP A 242 14.60 13.79 4.27
C ASP A 242 14.57 12.27 4.49
N TRP A 243 13.37 11.71 4.40
CA TRP A 243 13.14 10.28 4.57
C TRP A 243 12.12 9.78 3.55
N ASN A 244 12.19 8.48 3.25
CA ASN A 244 11.22 7.88 2.35
C ASN A 244 9.86 7.72 3.05
N SER A 245 8.76 8.15 2.41
CA SER A 245 7.42 8.08 2.99
C SER A 245 6.96 6.66 3.33
N CYS A 246 7.29 5.68 2.49
CA CYS A 246 6.96 4.26 2.72
C CYS A 246 8.04 3.50 3.50
N PHE A 247 9.20 4.12 3.71
CA PHE A 247 10.33 3.54 4.42
C PHE A 247 10.99 4.59 5.33
N PRO A 248 10.34 4.96 6.45
CA PRO A 248 10.82 6.05 7.30
C PRO A 248 12.18 5.78 7.96
N SER A 249 12.64 4.53 8.04
CA SER A 249 14.00 4.21 8.51
C SER A 249 15.10 4.50 7.49
N GLY A 250 14.74 4.74 6.23
CA GLY A 250 15.64 5.27 5.21
C GLY A 250 15.71 6.79 5.29
N VAL A 251 16.84 7.32 5.74
CA VAL A 251 17.01 8.75 6.02
C VAL A 251 18.31 9.24 5.39
N VAL A 252 18.27 10.46 4.85
CA VAL A 252 19.46 11.26 4.53
C VAL A 252 19.50 12.45 5.49
N LEU A 253 20.68 12.71 6.06
CA LEU A 253 20.92 13.78 7.01
C LEU A 253 22.13 14.59 6.54
N VAL A 254 21.92 15.87 6.25
CA VAL A 254 22.96 16.81 5.86
C VAL A 254 23.27 17.69 7.08
N ALA A 255 24.53 17.65 7.49
CA ALA A 255 25.08 18.54 8.50
C ALA A 255 26.15 19.42 7.86
N ASP A 256 26.70 20.36 8.63
CA ASP A 256 27.70 21.31 8.14
C ASP A 256 29.12 20.72 8.05
N MET A 257 29.33 19.53 8.62
CA MET A 257 30.57 18.78 8.52
C MET A 257 30.53 17.62 7.51
N GLU A 258 29.38 16.97 7.33
CA GLU A 258 29.25 15.78 6.46
C GLU A 258 27.78 15.50 6.13
N THR A 259 27.54 14.72 5.07
CA THR A 259 26.21 14.14 4.77
C THR A 259 26.20 12.64 5.08
N PHE A 260 25.15 12.17 5.74
CA PHE A 260 24.97 10.79 6.17
C PHE A 260 23.73 10.16 5.55
N GLN A 261 23.80 8.86 5.28
CA GLN A 261 22.67 8.06 4.84
C GLN A 261 22.55 6.79 5.67
N THR A 262 21.32 6.41 6.00
CA THR A 262 21.00 5.15 6.68
C THR A 262 19.81 4.48 6.02
N ASN A 263 19.69 3.16 6.20
CA ASN A 263 18.50 2.38 5.89
C ASN A 263 17.87 1.74 7.14
N ASP A 264 18.45 1.92 8.33
CA ASP A 264 18.09 1.20 9.55
C ASP A 264 17.90 2.13 10.76
N SER A 265 17.45 3.37 10.52
CA SER A 265 17.25 4.39 11.57
C SER A 265 18.54 4.78 12.30
N PHE A 266 19.66 4.89 11.57
CA PHE A 266 20.98 5.26 12.07
C PHE A 266 21.58 4.26 13.09
N ARG A 267 21.18 2.99 13.03
CA ARG A 267 21.96 1.93 13.70
C ARG A 267 23.28 1.73 12.96
N THR A 268 23.24 1.83 11.64
CA THR A 268 24.39 1.94 10.75
C THR A 268 24.20 3.08 9.76
N TRP A 269 25.29 3.68 9.29
CA TRP A 269 25.24 4.76 8.32
C TRP A 269 26.48 4.81 7.43
N THR A 270 26.33 5.43 6.26
CA THR A 270 27.43 5.74 5.33
C THR A 270 27.57 7.24 5.15
N ARG A 271 28.78 7.69 4.78
CA ARG A 271 29.06 9.09 4.42
C ARG A 271 28.85 9.29 2.94
N ILE A 272 28.05 10.29 2.58
CA ILE A 272 27.75 10.62 1.19
C ILE A 272 28.71 11.69 0.71
N ARG A 273 29.54 11.32 -0.25
CA ARG A 273 30.56 12.19 -0.84
C ARG A 273 30.40 12.29 -2.35
N VAL A 274 30.95 13.35 -2.91
CA VAL A 274 30.87 13.68 -4.34
C VAL A 274 32.24 13.61 -5.02
N PRO A 275 32.32 13.24 -6.31
CA PRO A 275 33.59 13.20 -7.03
C PRO A 275 34.30 14.57 -7.00
N PRO A 276 35.64 14.61 -6.92
CA PRO A 276 36.39 15.85 -7.03
C PRO A 276 36.17 16.49 -8.42
N ASN A 277 36.30 17.82 -8.49
CA ASN A 277 36.19 18.65 -9.70
C ASN A 277 34.78 18.84 -10.30
N ILE A 278 33.73 18.22 -9.75
CA ILE A 278 32.35 18.48 -10.23
C ILE A 278 31.76 19.75 -9.63
N LEU A 279 32.07 20.02 -8.36
CA LEU A 279 31.63 21.20 -7.62
C LEU A 279 32.84 21.96 -7.11
N THR A 280 32.72 23.29 -7.05
CA THR A 280 33.69 24.12 -6.32
C THR A 280 33.61 23.86 -4.82
N ASP A 281 34.60 24.32 -4.06
CA ASP A 281 34.57 24.15 -2.60
C ASP A 281 33.40 24.93 -1.97
N ASP A 282 33.12 26.13 -2.45
CA ASP A 282 31.98 26.93 -1.98
C ASP A 282 30.63 26.26 -2.30
N GLU A 283 30.49 25.66 -3.50
CA GLU A 283 29.27 24.94 -3.89
C GLU A 283 29.04 23.70 -3.01
N ARG A 284 30.09 22.96 -2.68
CA ARG A 284 29.99 21.74 -1.86
C ARG A 284 29.45 21.99 -0.46
N HIS A 285 29.71 23.16 0.10
CA HIS A 285 29.27 23.52 1.46
C HIS A 285 27.99 24.37 1.45
N ASN A 286 27.23 24.40 0.34
CA ASN A 286 26.01 25.21 0.23
C ASN A 286 24.75 24.39 -0.14
N VAL A 287 24.58 23.21 0.47
CA VAL A 287 23.33 22.46 0.39
C VAL A 287 22.23 23.19 1.15
N SER A 288 21.13 23.47 0.45
CA SER A 288 19.96 24.19 0.99
C SER A 288 18.74 23.30 1.23
N ASP A 289 18.60 22.21 0.48
CA ASP A 289 17.52 21.23 0.62
C ASP A 289 17.95 19.86 0.07
N VAL A 290 17.29 18.79 0.53
CA VAL A 290 17.62 17.41 0.16
C VAL A 290 16.36 16.57 -0.02
N ASN A 291 16.40 15.60 -0.95
CA ASN A 291 15.34 14.61 -1.10
C ASN A 291 15.88 13.20 -1.26
N LEU A 292 15.30 12.25 -0.53
CA LEU A 292 15.65 10.85 -0.64
C LEU A 292 14.71 10.14 -1.63
N TYR A 293 15.30 9.52 -2.65
CA TYR A 293 14.60 8.75 -3.66
C TYR A 293 15.04 7.29 -3.65
N TRP A 294 14.23 6.40 -4.26
CA TRP A 294 14.49 4.96 -4.18
C TRP A 294 15.82 4.54 -4.84
N SER A 295 16.34 5.34 -5.78
CA SER A 295 17.58 5.05 -6.51
C SER A 295 18.72 6.06 -6.25
N GLY A 296 18.55 7.01 -5.33
CA GLY A 296 19.55 8.04 -5.06
C GLY A 296 19.06 9.20 -4.20
N ILE A 297 19.86 10.26 -4.13
CA ILE A 297 19.62 11.47 -3.32
C ILE A 297 19.64 12.70 -4.24
N PHE A 298 18.64 13.56 -4.13
CA PHE A 298 18.63 14.88 -4.76
C PHE A 298 19.18 15.93 -3.79
N PHE A 299 20.08 16.78 -4.27
CA PHE A 299 20.65 17.91 -3.55
C PHE A 299 20.29 19.22 -4.26
N LEU A 300 19.81 20.21 -3.50
CA LEU A 300 19.62 21.57 -3.99
C LEU A 300 20.81 22.44 -3.55
N ILE A 301 21.65 22.82 -4.51
CA ILE A 301 22.88 23.60 -4.30
C ILE A 301 22.83 24.83 -5.20
N ASN A 302 22.94 26.04 -4.61
CA ASN A 302 22.93 27.31 -5.37
C ASN A 302 21.76 27.46 -6.38
N GLY A 303 20.60 26.89 -6.06
CA GLY A 303 19.42 26.92 -6.92
C GLY A 303 19.45 25.98 -8.12
N ILE A 304 20.34 24.97 -8.10
CA ILE A 304 20.48 23.91 -9.10
C ILE A 304 20.28 22.56 -8.40
N VAL A 305 19.61 21.62 -9.08
CA VAL A 305 19.38 20.27 -8.55
C VAL A 305 20.42 19.29 -9.08
N TYR A 306 21.05 18.57 -8.16
CA TYR A 306 21.99 17.49 -8.46
C TYR A 306 21.41 16.16 -7.98
N PHE A 307 21.67 15.08 -8.71
CA PHE A 307 21.25 13.74 -8.36
C PHE A 307 22.46 12.83 -8.14
N ARG A 308 22.61 12.31 -6.92
CA ARG A 308 23.60 11.29 -6.57
C ARG A 308 22.94 9.92 -6.57
N ASN A 309 23.33 9.05 -7.49
CA ASN A 309 22.98 7.62 -7.44
C ASN A 309 24.18 6.80 -6.92
N LEU A 310 24.18 5.47 -7.08
CA LEU A 310 25.29 4.63 -6.62
C LEU A 310 26.63 4.96 -7.30
N THR A 311 26.64 5.31 -8.59
CA THR A 311 27.85 5.41 -9.42
C THR A 311 28.17 6.81 -9.91
N ALA A 312 27.17 7.67 -10.05
CA ALA A 312 27.27 9.00 -10.66
C ALA A 312 26.74 10.11 -9.74
N PHE A 313 27.26 11.31 -9.96
CA PHE A 313 26.73 12.56 -9.43
C PHE A 313 26.43 13.47 -10.63
N THR A 314 25.15 13.68 -10.92
CA THR A 314 24.68 14.29 -12.16
C THR A 314 24.01 15.62 -11.86
N ARG A 315 24.46 16.69 -12.54
CA ARG A 315 23.76 17.98 -12.56
C ARG A 315 22.52 17.85 -13.46
N LEU A 316 21.35 18.19 -12.93
CA LEU A 316 20.10 18.20 -13.71
C LEU A 316 19.84 19.61 -14.23
N GLY A 317 19.35 19.72 -15.46
CA GLY A 317 19.11 21.00 -16.13
C GLY A 317 18.20 20.84 -17.33
N ASN A 318 18.51 21.56 -18.41
CA ASN A 318 17.64 21.61 -19.59
C ASN A 318 17.41 20.24 -20.24
N ASN A 319 18.38 19.33 -20.17
CA ASN A 319 18.28 17.97 -20.72
C ASN A 319 17.13 17.17 -20.09
N GLU A 320 16.80 17.46 -18.83
CA GLU A 320 15.74 16.81 -18.07
C GLU A 320 14.45 17.66 -18.01
N ASN A 321 14.38 18.74 -18.78
CA ASN A 321 13.33 19.78 -18.74
C ASN A 321 13.25 20.55 -17.40
N LEU A 322 14.38 20.75 -16.74
CA LEU A 322 14.52 21.63 -15.57
C LEU A 322 15.28 22.91 -15.95
N PRO A 323 15.06 24.02 -15.22
CA PRO A 323 15.82 25.24 -15.45
C PRO A 323 17.27 25.08 -14.96
N GLU A 324 18.20 25.79 -15.61
CA GLU A 324 19.63 25.76 -15.26
C GLU A 324 19.98 26.44 -13.92
N GLY A 325 18.98 27.06 -13.26
CA GLY A 325 19.11 27.75 -11.98
C GLY A 325 17.78 28.33 -11.49
N GLY A 326 17.80 28.98 -10.32
CA GLY A 326 16.62 29.68 -9.76
C GLY A 326 15.58 28.76 -9.10
N ILE A 327 15.92 27.49 -8.90
CA ILE A 327 15.11 26.54 -8.12
C ILE A 327 15.22 26.93 -6.65
N ILE A 328 14.09 27.08 -5.98
CA ILE A 328 14.05 27.54 -4.57
C ILE A 328 13.63 26.44 -3.60
N GLY A 329 13.13 25.30 -4.11
CA GLY A 329 12.75 24.19 -3.26
C GLY A 329 12.36 22.95 -4.05
N LEU A 330 12.38 21.83 -3.34
CA LEU A 330 11.94 20.53 -3.83
C LEU A 330 11.15 19.81 -2.73
N SER A 331 10.26 18.92 -3.11
CA SER A 331 9.44 18.18 -2.13
C SER A 331 9.01 16.82 -2.68
N SER A 332 9.04 15.82 -1.81
CA SER A 332 8.50 14.49 -2.06
C SER A 332 7.28 14.22 -1.19
N ARG A 333 6.55 13.16 -1.55
CA ARG A 333 5.41 12.68 -0.77
C ARG A 333 5.85 12.28 0.63
N LYS A 334 5.17 12.79 1.66
CA LYS A 334 5.47 12.52 3.07
C LYS A 334 4.67 11.35 3.66
N TRP A 335 3.60 10.93 2.98
CA TRP A 335 2.71 9.86 3.44
C TRP A 335 2.75 8.66 2.49
N CYS A 336 2.85 7.46 3.05
CA CYS A 336 2.86 6.24 2.25
C CYS A 336 1.45 5.83 1.82
N TRP A 337 1.24 5.71 0.51
CA TRP A 337 0.02 5.19 -0.06
C TRP A 337 0.35 4.18 -1.17
N SER A 338 0.25 2.87 -0.86
CA SER A 338 0.79 1.81 -1.73
C SER A 338 -0.17 1.29 -2.81
N LYS A 339 -1.50 1.33 -2.59
CA LYS A 339 -2.53 0.77 -3.49
C LYS A 339 -3.66 1.77 -3.82
N TYR A 340 -3.37 2.81 -4.59
CA TYR A 340 -4.39 3.78 -5.07
C TYR A 340 -4.57 3.79 -6.61
N LYS A 341 -3.98 2.83 -7.31
CA LYS A 341 -3.89 2.85 -8.78
C LYS A 341 -5.25 2.52 -9.41
N LEU A 342 -6.08 3.54 -9.61
CA LEU A 342 -7.35 3.43 -10.34
C LEU A 342 -7.17 3.48 -11.87
N LYS A 343 -6.05 4.03 -12.35
CA LYS A 343 -5.68 4.14 -13.78
C LYS A 343 -4.18 3.88 -13.95
N PRO A 344 -3.72 3.39 -15.12
CA PRO A 344 -2.31 3.12 -15.41
C PRO A 344 -1.43 4.39 -15.54
N ASN A 345 -1.88 5.55 -15.06
CA ASN A 345 -1.11 6.79 -15.11
C ASN A 345 0.03 6.77 -14.09
N ILE A 346 1.23 7.10 -14.58
CA ILE A 346 2.42 7.32 -13.75
C ILE A 346 2.18 8.58 -12.93
N LYS A 347 2.30 8.50 -11.60
CA LYS A 347 2.15 9.65 -10.71
C LYS A 347 3.47 10.35 -10.44
N SER A 348 3.38 11.63 -10.10
CA SER A 348 4.55 12.37 -9.66
C SER A 348 5.03 11.84 -8.31
N HIS A 349 6.34 11.73 -8.15
CA HIS A 349 6.97 11.35 -6.89
C HIS A 349 7.63 12.55 -6.20
N MET A 350 7.94 13.60 -6.97
CA MET A 350 8.61 14.80 -6.52
C MET A 350 8.03 16.02 -7.25
N VAL A 351 8.02 17.16 -6.57
CA VAL A 351 7.73 18.47 -7.14
C VAL A 351 8.95 19.36 -6.94
N ILE A 352 9.29 20.13 -7.97
CA ILE A 352 10.36 21.13 -7.97
C ILE A 352 9.73 22.46 -8.40
N TRP A 353 10.13 23.56 -7.77
CA TRP A 353 9.60 24.88 -8.14
C TRP A 353 10.65 25.98 -8.11
N THR A 354 10.41 26.97 -8.96
CA THR A 354 11.04 28.29 -8.91
C THR A 354 10.02 29.29 -8.37
N ARG A 355 10.35 30.59 -8.34
CA ARG A 355 9.37 31.64 -8.00
C ARG A 355 8.22 31.75 -9.00
N GLU A 356 8.39 31.24 -10.22
CA GLU A 356 7.45 31.41 -11.34
C GLU A 356 6.94 30.10 -11.96
N GLU A 357 7.65 28.98 -11.80
CA GLU A 357 7.38 27.73 -12.53
C GLU A 357 7.33 26.52 -11.61
N ILE A 358 6.53 25.51 -11.97
CA ILE A 358 6.37 24.26 -11.21
C ILE A 358 6.56 23.06 -12.13
N TYR A 359 7.31 22.08 -11.63
CA TYR A 359 7.71 20.87 -12.32
C TYR A 359 7.34 19.64 -11.51
N LEU A 360 6.74 18.65 -12.17
CA LEU A 360 6.51 17.33 -11.58
C LEU A 360 7.54 16.33 -12.09
N GLY A 361 8.16 15.62 -11.15
CA GLY A 361 9.11 14.55 -11.41
C GLY A 361 8.43 13.18 -11.48
N TYR A 362 8.76 12.41 -12.53
CA TYR A 362 8.30 11.05 -12.78
C TYR A 362 9.50 10.10 -12.93
N PRO A 363 9.39 8.83 -12.52
CA PRO A 363 10.48 7.87 -12.69
C PRO A 363 10.83 7.63 -14.19
N PRO A 364 12.10 7.37 -14.55
CA PRO A 364 13.26 7.32 -13.66
C PRO A 364 13.80 8.70 -13.24
N LEU A 365 13.78 9.72 -14.11
CA LEU A 365 14.21 11.11 -13.85
C LEU A 365 13.58 12.10 -14.86
N ARG A 366 12.28 11.96 -15.16
CA ARG A 366 11.59 12.79 -16.15
C ARG A 366 10.84 13.94 -15.47
N PHE A 367 11.20 15.17 -15.76
CA PHE A 367 10.48 16.35 -15.25
C PHE A 367 9.56 16.94 -16.31
N VAL A 368 8.39 17.39 -15.86
CA VAL A 368 7.38 18.01 -16.72
C VAL A 368 6.94 19.32 -16.07
N LYS A 369 7.12 20.44 -16.78
CA LYS A 369 6.56 21.72 -16.37
C LYS A 369 5.04 21.69 -16.49
N ILE A 370 4.34 21.87 -15.37
CA ILE A 370 2.86 21.80 -15.34
C ILE A 370 2.20 23.16 -15.43
N ILE A 371 2.83 24.22 -14.91
CA ILE A 371 2.25 25.56 -14.90
C ILE A 371 3.34 26.63 -14.76
N THR A 372 2.97 27.85 -15.17
CA THR A 372 3.72 29.09 -14.93
C THR A 372 2.83 30.06 -14.17
N ILE A 373 3.37 30.93 -13.33
CA ILE A 373 2.60 31.85 -12.49
C ILE A 373 1.68 32.77 -13.30
N LYS A 374 2.10 33.18 -14.51
CA LYS A 374 1.29 33.96 -15.46
C LYS A 374 0.04 33.21 -15.92
N LYS A 375 0.17 31.92 -16.22
CA LYS A 375 -0.96 31.05 -16.59
C LYS A 375 -1.84 30.73 -15.39
N LEU A 376 -1.23 30.46 -14.23
CA LEU A 376 -1.95 30.18 -12.99
C LEU A 376 -2.83 31.37 -12.59
N ARG A 377 -2.30 32.60 -12.66
CA ARG A 377 -3.07 33.83 -12.40
C ARG A 377 -4.33 33.93 -13.27
N LYS A 378 -4.24 33.56 -14.55
CA LYS A 378 -5.39 33.53 -15.47
C LYS A 378 -6.41 32.46 -15.10
N ILE A 379 -5.95 31.27 -14.71
CA ILE A 379 -6.84 30.16 -14.29
C ILE A 379 -7.61 30.53 -13.01
N LEU A 380 -6.93 31.19 -12.07
CA LEU A 380 -7.52 31.57 -10.78
C LEU A 380 -8.31 32.89 -10.82
N ASN A 381 -8.41 33.55 -11.98
CA ASN A 381 -9.03 34.87 -12.14
C ASN A 381 -8.54 35.92 -11.13
N MET A 382 -7.26 35.86 -10.74
CA MET A 382 -6.68 36.80 -9.78
C MET A 382 -6.39 38.17 -10.41
N PRO A 383 -6.51 39.29 -9.66
CA PRO A 383 -6.23 40.63 -10.17
C PRO A 383 -4.84 40.76 -10.82
N ALA A 384 -4.77 41.52 -11.92
CA ALA A 384 -3.49 41.79 -12.57
C ALA A 384 -2.58 42.72 -11.75
N ALA A 385 -3.18 43.51 -10.84
CA ALA A 385 -2.46 44.38 -9.93
C ALA A 385 -1.65 43.55 -8.91
N GLY A 386 -0.36 43.91 -8.77
CA GLY A 386 0.55 43.28 -7.83
C GLY A 386 1.38 42.10 -8.37
N VAL A 387 2.43 41.80 -7.63
CA VAL A 387 3.36 40.69 -7.85
C VAL A 387 2.77 39.43 -7.22
N LEU A 388 2.76 38.32 -7.98
CA LEU A 388 2.35 37.00 -7.49
C LEU A 388 3.55 36.06 -7.68
N THR A 389 4.00 35.40 -6.62
CA THR A 389 5.10 34.44 -6.67
C THR A 389 4.77 33.17 -5.91
N ILE A 390 5.43 32.07 -6.29
CA ILE A 390 5.36 30.80 -5.57
C ILE A 390 6.34 30.88 -4.39
N GLN A 391 5.84 30.60 -3.19
CA GLN A 391 6.65 30.61 -1.96
C GLN A 391 7.05 29.20 -1.53
N ASP A 392 6.08 28.29 -1.43
CA ASP A 392 6.30 26.90 -1.01
C ASP A 392 5.35 25.96 -1.76
N VAL A 393 5.75 24.71 -1.96
CA VAL A 393 4.94 23.68 -2.62
C VAL A 393 5.10 22.36 -1.87
N LYS A 394 4.00 21.76 -1.43
CA LYS A 394 3.99 20.52 -0.67
C LYS A 394 2.89 19.58 -1.15
N TYR A 395 3.15 18.28 -1.05
CA TYR A 395 2.07 17.28 -1.19
C TYR A 395 1.13 17.36 0.01
N THR A 396 -0.18 17.22 -0.24
CA THR A 396 -1.19 17.22 0.83
C THR A 396 -1.29 15.84 1.51
N GLY A 397 -2.18 15.70 2.49
CA GLY A 397 -2.56 14.38 3.03
C GLY A 397 -3.16 13.46 1.95
N HIS A 398 -3.84 14.05 0.96
CA HIS A 398 -4.45 13.34 -0.15
C HIS A 398 -3.38 12.85 -1.16
N PRO A 399 -3.39 11.57 -1.57
CA PRO A 399 -2.34 10.96 -2.41
C PRO A 399 -2.28 11.47 -3.86
N LEU A 400 -3.10 12.44 -4.23
CA LEU A 400 -3.27 12.92 -5.60
C LEU A 400 -3.22 14.44 -5.71
N GLU A 401 -2.85 15.12 -4.64
CA GLU A 401 -2.93 16.56 -4.56
C GLU A 401 -1.61 17.20 -4.14
N ILE A 402 -1.41 18.39 -4.67
CA ILE A 402 -0.26 19.25 -4.42
C ILE A 402 -0.80 20.62 -4.06
N ALA A 403 -0.36 21.16 -2.92
CA ALA A 403 -0.72 22.48 -2.47
C ALA A 403 0.42 23.47 -2.72
N LEU A 404 0.08 24.65 -3.22
CA LEU A 404 0.96 25.77 -3.44
C LEU A 404 0.62 26.85 -2.44
N LEU A 405 1.63 27.39 -1.78
CA LEU A 405 1.55 28.62 -1.03
C LEU A 405 1.99 29.77 -1.94
N LEU A 406 1.04 30.60 -2.35
CA LEU A 406 1.27 31.74 -3.23
C LEU A 406 1.37 33.02 -2.41
N ASN A 407 2.37 33.84 -2.73
CA ASN A 407 2.52 35.17 -2.18
C ASN A 407 1.97 36.20 -3.17
N HIS A 408 0.99 37.00 -2.74
CA HIS A 408 0.42 38.10 -3.52
C HIS A 408 0.64 39.44 -2.84
N CYS A 409 1.08 40.41 -3.64
CA CYS A 409 1.64 41.65 -3.15
C CYS A 409 1.30 42.83 -4.08
N ILE A 410 0.43 43.76 -3.67
CA ILE A 410 0.02 44.91 -4.51
C ILE A 410 0.88 46.16 -4.27
N THR A 411 0.94 46.65 -3.03
CA THR A 411 1.75 47.83 -2.64
C THR A 411 2.86 47.52 -1.62
N CYS A 412 2.78 46.36 -0.97
CA CYS A 412 3.65 45.81 0.09
C CYS A 412 4.68 46.75 0.70
N THR A 413 4.22 47.67 1.53
CA THR A 413 5.11 48.46 2.39
C THR A 413 5.52 47.71 3.64
N THR A 414 4.65 46.85 4.20
CA THR A 414 4.89 46.18 5.51
C THR A 414 4.40 44.72 5.57
N VAL A 415 3.32 44.37 4.86
CA VAL A 415 2.65 43.06 4.94
C VAL A 415 2.47 42.47 3.53
N LYS A 416 2.49 41.14 3.43
CA LYS A 416 2.18 40.38 2.22
C LYS A 416 1.09 39.34 2.50
N ARG A 417 0.31 38.99 1.48
CA ARG A 417 -0.77 37.98 1.58
C ARG A 417 -0.37 36.65 1.05
N LEU A 418 -0.72 35.60 1.79
CA LEU A 418 -0.52 34.22 1.39
C LEU A 418 -1.86 33.56 1.06
N TYR A 419 -1.89 32.86 -0.08
CA TYR A 419 -3.03 32.09 -0.58
C TYR A 419 -2.63 30.63 -0.74
N ILE A 420 -3.58 29.71 -0.58
CA ILE A 420 -3.37 28.29 -0.86
C ILE A 420 -4.13 27.89 -2.13
N VAL A 421 -3.43 27.21 -3.04
CA VAL A 421 -4.02 26.65 -4.25
C VAL A 421 -3.71 25.16 -4.30
N ILE A 422 -4.73 24.33 -4.51
CA ILE A 422 -4.57 22.88 -4.64
C ILE A 422 -4.69 22.47 -6.10
N TYR A 423 -3.75 21.66 -6.55
CA TYR A 423 -3.73 21.01 -7.85
C TYR A 423 -4.07 19.52 -7.70
N SER A 424 -5.04 19.04 -8.47
CA SER A 424 -5.39 17.61 -8.54
C SER A 424 -4.69 16.94 -9.73
N GLU A 425 -3.88 15.93 -9.47
CA GLU A 425 -3.25 15.11 -10.53
C GLU A 425 -4.27 14.27 -11.32
N VAL A 426 -5.50 14.09 -10.79
CA VAL A 426 -6.56 13.31 -11.45
C VAL A 426 -7.32 14.19 -12.44
N THR A 427 -7.90 15.29 -11.96
CA THR A 427 -8.74 16.17 -12.79
C THR A 427 -7.90 17.16 -13.58
N LYS A 428 -6.65 17.39 -13.18
CA LYS A 428 -5.72 18.41 -13.72
C LYS A 428 -6.23 19.84 -13.52
N GLU A 429 -7.06 20.03 -12.51
CA GLU A 429 -7.65 21.32 -12.17
C GLU A 429 -6.88 22.00 -11.02
N TRP A 430 -6.95 23.32 -11.01
CA TRP A 430 -6.38 24.19 -9.98
C TRP A 430 -7.52 24.85 -9.23
N VAL A 431 -7.55 24.71 -7.91
CA VAL A 431 -8.62 25.25 -7.07
C VAL A 431 -8.00 26.16 -6.01
N LEU A 432 -8.35 27.45 -6.08
CA LEU A 432 -8.07 28.41 -5.00
C LEU A 432 -8.88 28.02 -3.77
N GLN A 433 -8.20 27.84 -2.65
CA GLN A 433 -8.85 27.51 -1.39
C GLN A 433 -9.29 28.78 -0.66
N ASP A 434 -10.31 28.65 0.19
CA ASP A 434 -10.76 29.72 1.09
C ASP A 434 -9.77 29.87 2.25
N PHE A 435 -8.58 30.38 1.94
CA PHE A 435 -7.48 30.58 2.87
C PHE A 435 -6.75 31.87 2.54
N GLU A 436 -6.64 32.75 3.54
CA GLU A 436 -5.84 33.96 3.48
C GLU A 436 -5.01 34.10 4.77
N LEU A 437 -3.74 34.46 4.63
CA LEU A 437 -2.87 34.77 5.77
C LEU A 437 -2.02 36.00 5.49
N ASP A 438 -2.14 37.00 6.35
CA ASP A 438 -1.33 38.22 6.34
C ASP A 438 -0.05 38.01 7.17
N VAL A 439 1.13 38.18 6.56
CA VAL A 439 2.43 38.06 7.24
C VAL A 439 3.35 39.23 6.89
N ALA A 440 4.32 39.52 7.76
CA ALA A 440 5.34 40.53 7.48
C ALA A 440 6.09 40.22 6.16
N ILE A 441 6.48 41.25 5.43
CA ILE A 441 7.04 41.11 4.08
C ILE A 441 8.30 40.21 4.05
N ASP A 442 9.13 40.30 5.08
CA ASP A 442 10.38 39.55 5.23
C ASP A 442 10.19 38.13 5.80
N SER A 443 8.97 37.79 6.24
CA SER A 443 8.70 36.46 6.81
C SER A 443 8.70 35.39 5.72
N VAL A 444 9.58 34.39 5.85
CA VAL A 444 9.52 33.16 5.05
C VAL A 444 8.66 32.16 5.80
N VAL A 445 7.51 31.83 5.21
CA VAL A 445 6.55 30.87 5.76
C VAL A 445 6.68 29.55 5.03
N THR A 446 6.81 28.47 5.80
CA THR A 446 6.84 27.10 5.33
C THR A 446 5.55 26.39 5.73
N SER A 447 5.10 25.43 4.92
CA SER A 447 3.88 24.65 5.18
C SER A 447 4.15 23.17 5.40
N ARG A 448 3.29 22.52 6.19
CA ARG A 448 3.23 21.06 6.37
C ARG A 448 1.79 20.61 6.43
N PHE A 449 1.45 19.65 5.57
CA PHE A 449 0.14 18.98 5.59
C PHE A 449 0.22 17.73 6.48
N PRO A 450 -0.59 17.64 7.54
CA PRO A 450 -0.66 16.47 8.40
C PRO A 450 -1.34 15.29 7.67
N TYR A 451 -1.29 14.12 8.30
CA TYR A 451 -1.98 12.93 7.81
C TYR A 451 -3.48 13.04 8.09
N ALA A 452 -4.22 13.64 7.16
CA ALA A 452 -5.65 13.92 7.26
C ALA A 452 -6.39 13.58 5.95
N SER A 453 -7.70 13.33 6.04
CA SER A 453 -8.55 13.15 4.85
C SER A 453 -8.92 14.49 4.20
N ILE A 454 -9.25 15.48 5.02
CA ILE A 454 -9.59 16.84 4.60
C ILE A 454 -8.31 17.67 4.60
N SER A 455 -8.19 18.61 3.66
CA SER A 455 -7.07 19.55 3.61
C SER A 455 -6.97 20.38 4.89
N GLU A 456 -5.86 20.19 5.57
CA GLU A 456 -5.48 20.87 6.81
C GLU A 456 -4.02 21.24 6.67
N VAL A 457 -3.61 22.35 7.25
CA VAL A 457 -2.23 22.81 7.09
C VAL A 457 -1.73 23.47 8.37
N ILE A 458 -0.48 23.18 8.69
CA ILE A 458 0.28 23.85 9.70
C ILE A 458 1.31 24.70 8.96
N LEU A 459 1.35 25.99 9.24
CA LEU A 459 2.33 26.90 8.68
C LEU A 459 3.20 27.47 9.80
N TRP A 460 4.43 27.84 9.51
CA TRP A 460 5.26 28.54 10.48
C TRP A 460 6.22 29.50 9.80
N ASP A 461 6.50 30.60 10.50
CA ASP A 461 7.62 31.48 10.22
C ASP A 461 8.75 31.23 11.24
N LYS A 462 9.66 32.19 11.43
CA LYS A 462 10.76 32.07 12.40
C LYS A 462 10.30 32.06 13.87
N HIS A 463 9.12 32.59 14.17
CA HIS A 463 8.69 32.94 15.52
C HIS A 463 7.32 32.36 15.92
N ARG A 464 6.44 32.11 14.94
CA ARG A 464 5.05 31.72 15.16
C ARG A 464 4.67 30.49 14.34
N VAL A 465 3.73 29.73 14.89
CA VAL A 465 3.06 28.62 14.21
C VAL A 465 1.60 28.99 14.01
N TYR A 466 1.14 28.85 12.77
CA TYR A 466 -0.22 29.06 12.34
C TYR A 466 -0.87 27.70 12.04
N TYR A 467 -2.16 27.58 12.32
CA TYR A 467 -2.94 26.40 11.97
C TYR A 467 -4.13 26.77 11.11
N SER A 468 -4.55 25.82 10.29
CA SER A 468 -5.74 25.92 9.46
C SER A 468 -6.40 24.54 9.39
N TYR A 469 -7.52 24.40 10.09
CA TYR A 469 -8.26 23.14 10.26
C TYR A 469 -9.62 23.17 9.56
N HIS A 470 -10.24 21.99 9.44
CA HIS A 470 -11.59 21.82 8.90
C HIS A 470 -11.77 22.44 7.50
N ASN A 471 -10.92 22.06 6.54
CA ASN A 471 -10.96 22.57 5.17
C ASN A 471 -10.78 24.09 5.08
N PHE A 472 -9.76 24.61 5.78
CA PHE A 472 -9.41 26.03 5.82
C PHE A 472 -10.40 26.98 6.50
N THR A 473 -11.47 26.46 7.11
CA THR A 473 -12.49 27.29 7.77
C THR A 473 -12.07 27.81 9.16
N VAL A 474 -11.21 27.08 9.87
CA VAL A 474 -10.75 27.46 11.21
C VAL A 474 -9.27 27.76 11.16
N THR A 475 -8.92 29.05 11.15
CA THR A 475 -7.55 29.54 11.07
C THR A 475 -7.15 30.29 12.33
N GLY A 476 -5.88 30.24 12.70
CA GLY A 476 -5.38 30.98 13.86
C GLY A 476 -3.88 30.84 14.09
N VAL A 477 -3.39 31.58 15.07
CA VAL A 477 -2.02 31.44 15.59
C VAL A 477 -2.08 30.53 16.81
N LEU A 478 -1.17 29.56 16.86
CA LEU A 478 -1.03 28.65 17.99
C LEU A 478 -0.71 29.44 19.26
N GLN A 479 -1.57 29.36 20.25
CA GLN A 479 -1.43 30.11 21.49
C GLN A 479 -0.51 29.40 22.48
N THR A 480 0.13 30.17 23.35
CA THR A 480 0.85 29.66 24.51
C THR A 480 0.33 30.36 25.76
N PRO A 481 0.38 29.72 26.95
CA PRO A 481 -0.24 30.28 28.16
C PRO A 481 0.20 31.69 28.55
N THR A 482 1.40 32.12 28.12
CA THR A 482 2.06 33.33 28.62
C THR A 482 2.41 34.37 27.55
N GLU A 483 2.49 34.03 26.25
CA GLU A 483 3.16 34.88 25.25
C GLU A 483 2.41 35.04 23.92
N SER A 484 1.08 34.94 23.91
CA SER A 484 0.21 35.25 22.74
C SER A 484 0.68 34.62 21.41
N GLY A 485 1.26 33.42 21.47
CA GLY A 485 1.70 32.65 20.30
C GLY A 485 3.08 32.97 19.72
N ASN A 486 3.89 33.84 20.35
CA ASN A 486 5.30 34.01 19.96
C ASN A 486 6.19 33.00 20.71
N LEU A 487 6.58 31.92 20.01
CA LEU A 487 7.37 30.85 20.61
C LEU A 487 8.81 31.27 20.89
N SER A 488 9.37 32.21 20.11
CA SER A 488 10.73 32.70 20.30
C SER A 488 10.94 33.37 21.64
N ARG A 489 9.95 34.11 22.15
CA ARG A 489 10.05 34.74 23.48
C ARG A 489 10.19 33.72 24.60
N LEU A 490 9.44 32.62 24.52
CA LEU A 490 9.52 31.50 25.46
C LEU A 490 10.76 30.63 25.29
N ALA A 491 11.46 30.80 24.16
CA ALA A 491 12.69 30.12 23.82
C ALA A 491 13.92 31.05 23.85
N HIS A 492 13.90 32.09 24.69
CA HIS A 492 15.03 33.02 24.87
C HIS A 492 15.51 33.69 23.56
N GLY A 493 14.59 34.06 22.68
CA GLY A 493 14.87 34.70 21.39
C GLY A 493 15.27 33.73 20.26
N SER A 494 15.32 32.43 20.52
CA SER A 494 15.63 31.41 19.50
C SER A 494 14.53 31.32 18.44
N VAL A 495 14.85 30.83 17.25
CA VAL A 495 13.91 30.67 16.13
C VAL A 495 13.49 29.22 15.93
N ILE A 496 12.35 29.03 15.26
CA ILE A 496 11.85 27.70 14.92
C ILE A 496 12.80 27.03 13.93
N SER A 497 13.31 25.86 14.30
CA SER A 497 14.21 25.04 13.49
C SER A 497 13.45 23.97 12.69
N THR A 498 12.53 23.25 13.34
CA THR A 498 11.81 22.14 12.71
C THR A 498 10.42 21.97 13.31
N VAL A 499 9.42 21.69 12.46
CA VAL A 499 8.09 21.25 12.86
C VAL A 499 7.89 19.81 12.40
N PHE A 500 7.87 18.89 13.36
CA PHE A 500 7.71 17.46 13.13
C PHE A 500 6.26 17.04 13.35
N THR A 501 5.73 16.18 12.48
CA THR A 501 4.35 15.67 12.52
C THR A 501 4.35 14.15 12.36
N ASP A 502 3.73 13.42 13.28
CA ASP A 502 3.57 11.97 13.15
C ASP A 502 2.21 11.55 12.54
N TYR A 503 2.00 10.24 12.40
CA TYR A 503 0.75 9.65 11.90
C TYR A 503 -0.42 9.72 12.90
N TYR A 504 -0.13 10.02 14.17
CA TYR A 504 -1.09 10.08 15.27
C TYR A 504 -1.62 11.51 15.51
N GLY A 505 -1.11 12.49 14.76
CA GLY A 505 -1.46 13.89 14.87
C GLY A 505 -0.70 14.62 15.99
N ASN A 506 0.38 14.04 16.52
CA ASN A 506 1.29 14.72 17.43
C ASN A 506 2.20 15.64 16.64
N ILE A 507 2.38 16.87 17.14
CA ILE A 507 3.20 17.88 16.49
C ILE A 507 4.21 18.41 17.50
N ILE A 508 5.49 18.34 17.14
CA ILE A 508 6.59 18.85 17.95
C ILE A 508 7.27 19.99 17.19
N VAL A 509 7.31 21.15 17.81
CA VAL A 509 8.04 22.33 17.31
C VAL A 509 9.35 22.40 18.08
N LYS A 510 10.46 22.23 17.37
CA LYS A 510 11.81 22.33 17.93
C LYS A 510 12.42 23.67 17.54
N MET A 511 12.90 24.41 18.54
CA MET A 511 13.68 25.64 18.36
C MET A 511 15.16 25.30 18.11
N GLU A 512 15.95 26.24 17.60
CA GLU A 512 17.39 26.03 17.37
C GLU A 512 18.17 25.73 18.66
N ASN A 513 17.76 26.30 19.79
CA ASN A 513 18.33 26.00 21.11
C ASN A 513 17.74 24.74 21.78
N ASN A 514 17.08 23.88 21.01
CA ASN A 514 16.45 22.63 21.45
C ASN A 514 15.34 22.76 22.51
N ILE A 515 14.80 23.97 22.73
CA ILE A 515 13.52 24.12 23.42
C ILE A 515 12.43 23.56 22.51
N MET A 516 11.52 22.78 23.11
CA MET A 516 10.50 22.06 22.38
C MET A 516 9.11 22.47 22.84
N PHE A 517 8.19 22.58 21.89
CA PHE A 517 6.77 22.77 22.14
C PHE A 517 5.98 21.62 21.54
N PHE A 518 4.96 21.19 22.26
CA PHE A 518 4.06 20.14 21.84
C PHE A 518 2.65 20.67 21.69
N PHE A 519 2.01 20.25 20.61
CA PHE A 519 0.56 20.37 20.45
C PHE A 519 0.06 19.21 19.61
N LYS A 520 -1.25 19.09 19.55
CA LYS A 520 -1.90 18.06 18.74
C LYS A 520 -2.69 18.72 17.63
N ILE A 521 -2.88 17.99 16.54
CA ILE A 521 -3.79 18.47 15.50
C ILE A 521 -5.18 18.74 16.11
N TYR A 522 -5.84 19.82 15.67
CA TYR A 522 -7.09 20.37 16.22
C TYR A 522 -7.00 21.10 17.55
N THR A 523 -5.82 21.19 18.16
CA THR A 523 -5.64 21.98 19.38
C THR A 523 -5.12 23.36 19.01
N THR A 524 -5.63 24.40 19.67
CA THR A 524 -5.31 25.80 19.35
C THR A 524 -4.15 26.34 20.18
N ASP A 525 -3.62 25.54 21.10
CA ASP A 525 -2.62 25.94 22.07
C ASP A 525 -1.51 24.90 22.24
N ALA A 526 -0.28 25.37 22.45
CA ALA A 526 0.91 24.55 22.67
C ALA A 526 1.40 24.59 24.11
N VAL A 527 2.03 23.50 24.54
CA VAL A 527 2.74 23.40 25.82
C VAL A 527 4.24 23.31 25.59
N LYS A 528 5.02 23.97 26.45
CA LYS A 528 6.48 23.82 26.47
C LYS A 528 6.82 22.46 27.10
N LEU A 529 7.58 21.63 26.38
CA LEU A 529 8.10 20.36 26.88
C LEU A 529 9.30 20.60 27.80
N HIS A 530 9.59 19.64 28.70
CA HIS A 530 10.76 19.72 29.56
C HIS A 530 12.05 19.74 28.73
N LEU A 531 13.07 20.41 29.25
CA LEU A 531 14.39 20.41 28.61
C LEU A 531 14.97 18.99 28.58
N TRP A 532 15.32 18.53 27.37
CA TRP A 532 15.86 17.18 27.15
C TRP A 532 17.30 17.20 26.62
N THR A 533 17.64 18.23 25.83
CA THR A 533 18.89 18.33 25.09
C THR A 533 19.59 19.65 25.41
N ASN A 534 20.92 19.63 25.39
CA ASN A 534 21.76 20.83 25.55
C ASN A 534 21.48 21.83 24.41
N ASN A 535 21.50 23.12 24.70
CA ASN A 535 21.19 24.18 23.75
C ASN A 535 22.14 24.24 22.53
N GLN A 536 23.36 23.71 22.63
CA GLN A 536 24.35 23.72 21.55
C GLN A 536 24.32 22.46 20.67
N THR A 537 23.78 21.35 21.16
CA THR A 537 23.85 20.08 20.44
C THR A 537 22.92 20.08 19.24
N LYS A 538 23.45 19.79 18.04
CA LYS A 538 22.61 19.66 16.84
C LYS A 538 21.76 18.41 16.94
N SER A 539 20.44 18.60 16.84
CA SER A 539 19.49 17.49 16.94
C SER A 539 18.30 17.61 16.00
N LEU A 540 17.68 16.48 15.66
CA LEU A 540 16.50 16.41 14.80
C LEU A 540 15.56 15.27 15.22
N PHE A 541 14.25 15.50 15.08
CA PHE A 541 13.24 14.45 15.22
C PHE A 541 13.04 13.65 13.94
N PHE A 542 12.89 12.33 14.08
CA PHE A 542 12.51 11.43 12.99
C PHE A 542 11.70 10.24 13.50
N LEU A 543 11.16 9.43 12.58
CA LEU A 543 10.47 8.18 12.90
C LEU A 543 11.42 6.99 12.73
N ASN A 544 11.51 6.14 13.75
CA ASN A 544 12.27 4.89 13.66
C ASN A 544 11.55 3.82 12.81
N ALA A 545 12.22 2.67 12.65
CA ALA A 545 11.69 1.48 11.96
C ALA A 545 10.39 0.89 12.56
N SER A 546 9.94 1.35 13.73
CA SER A 546 8.68 0.96 14.37
C SER A 546 7.64 2.08 14.38
N GLY A 547 7.87 3.18 13.65
CA GLY A 547 6.96 4.33 13.58
C GLY A 547 6.93 5.19 14.84
N LYS A 548 7.99 5.17 15.64
CA LYS A 548 8.13 5.90 16.91
C LYS A 548 9.10 7.07 16.79
N ILE A 549 8.91 8.08 17.63
CA ILE A 549 9.63 9.36 17.58
C ILE A 549 11.00 9.22 18.24
N TYR A 550 12.06 9.48 17.47
CA TYR A 550 13.46 9.47 17.90
C TYR A 550 14.06 10.85 17.77
N LEU A 551 15.07 11.13 18.58
CA LEU A 551 15.97 12.25 18.42
C LEU A 551 17.33 11.76 17.91
N ILE A 552 17.83 12.35 16.83
CA ILE A 552 19.21 12.15 16.36
C ILE A 552 20.06 13.27 16.90
N TYR A 553 21.19 12.93 17.51
CA TYR A 553 22.25 13.88 17.80
C TYR A 553 23.38 13.74 16.79
N VAL A 554 23.88 14.88 16.32
CA VAL A 554 25.11 14.96 15.53
C VAL A 554 26.11 15.80 16.32
N PHE A 555 27.21 15.18 16.68
CA PHE A 555 28.31 15.83 17.38
C PHE A 555 29.34 16.39 16.40
N ASP A 556 30.15 17.35 16.85
CA ASP A 556 31.14 18.04 16.01
C ASP A 556 32.24 17.11 15.46
N ASP A 557 32.46 15.96 16.11
CA ASP A 557 33.37 14.91 15.66
C ASP A 557 32.78 14.03 14.53
N GLY A 558 31.54 14.30 14.13
CA GLY A 558 30.80 13.53 13.12
C GLY A 558 30.19 12.23 13.66
N THR A 559 30.16 12.03 14.99
CA THR A 559 29.48 10.91 15.63
C THR A 559 27.96 11.15 15.63
N ILE A 560 27.21 10.13 15.22
CA ILE A 560 25.74 10.14 15.25
C ILE A 560 25.26 9.26 16.39
N TYR A 561 24.33 9.79 17.18
CA TYR A 561 23.71 9.03 18.27
C TYR A 561 22.18 9.14 18.19
N PRO A 562 21.46 8.04 17.84
CA PRO A 562 20.01 8.01 17.92
C PRO A 562 19.53 7.72 19.35
N GLN A 563 18.48 8.41 19.81
CA GLN A 563 17.88 8.22 21.13
C GLN A 563 16.35 8.25 21.08
N ASP A 564 15.71 7.34 21.82
CA ASP A 564 14.25 7.31 22.00
C ASP A 564 13.79 8.53 22.82
N TYR A 565 12.75 9.25 22.36
CA TYR A 565 12.16 10.36 23.09
C TYR A 565 10.73 10.02 23.61
N PRO A 566 10.48 10.04 24.94
CA PRO A 566 9.22 9.60 25.53
C PRO A 566 8.10 10.65 25.44
N VAL A 567 7.69 11.05 24.22
CA VAL A 567 6.68 12.10 23.98
C VAL A 567 5.40 11.89 24.81
N ARG A 568 4.89 10.66 24.88
CA ARG A 568 3.68 10.34 25.67
C ARG A 568 3.85 10.64 27.16
N LEU A 569 4.97 10.26 27.75
CA LEU A 569 5.20 10.44 29.19
C LEU A 569 5.48 11.92 29.50
N GLU A 570 6.22 12.61 28.64
CA GLU A 570 6.54 14.03 28.79
C GLU A 570 5.28 14.90 28.68
N THR A 571 4.39 14.57 27.75
CA THR A 571 3.09 15.26 27.61
C THR A 571 2.17 14.99 28.80
N GLN A 572 2.11 13.74 29.29
CA GLN A 572 1.39 13.40 30.52
C GLN A 572 1.96 14.10 31.76
N SER A 573 3.27 14.30 31.83
CA SER A 573 3.92 15.02 32.93
C SER A 573 3.39 16.46 33.03
N ILE A 574 3.32 17.14 31.88
CA ILE A 574 2.83 18.51 31.79
C ILE A 574 1.32 18.58 32.03
N ALA A 575 0.57 17.62 31.49
CA ALA A 575 -0.89 17.49 31.70
C ALA A 575 -1.27 17.43 33.16
N SER A 576 -0.48 16.68 33.93
CA SER A 576 -0.71 16.47 35.37
C SER A 576 -0.63 17.79 36.12
N LYS A 577 0.25 18.70 35.68
CA LYS A 577 0.37 20.06 36.22
C LYS A 577 -0.81 20.95 35.83
N THR A 578 -1.32 20.85 34.59
CA THR A 578 -2.45 21.67 34.11
C THR A 578 -3.83 21.10 34.46
N LYS A 579 -3.90 19.88 34.99
CA LYS A 579 -5.14 19.11 35.25
C LYS A 579 -6.00 18.89 33.99
N GLU A 580 -5.40 18.97 32.80
CA GLU A 580 -6.07 18.71 31.53
C GLU A 580 -6.36 17.20 31.39
N LYS A 581 -7.58 16.83 30.97
CA LYS A 581 -8.01 15.44 30.79
C LYS A 581 -8.53 15.22 29.37
N CYS A 582 -8.48 13.99 28.89
CA CYS A 582 -9.18 13.62 27.66
C CYS A 582 -10.70 13.50 27.96
N PRO A 583 -11.58 14.06 27.11
CA PRO A 583 -13.03 13.97 27.30
C PRO A 583 -13.57 12.53 27.15
N PHE A 584 -12.83 11.63 26.49
CA PHE A 584 -13.17 10.22 26.37
C PHE A 584 -12.08 9.32 26.98
N ILE A 585 -12.46 8.08 27.27
CA ILE A 585 -11.58 7.07 27.90
C ILE A 585 -11.06 6.11 26.83
N ILE A 586 -11.95 5.66 25.95
CA ILE A 586 -11.64 4.65 24.93
C ILE A 586 -12.22 5.09 23.58
N PHE A 587 -11.44 4.87 22.52
CA PHE A 587 -11.90 4.96 21.14
C PHE A 587 -11.40 3.75 20.34
N HIS A 588 -12.31 2.88 19.92
CA HIS A 588 -12.02 1.62 19.23
C HIS A 588 -12.65 1.58 17.83
N HIS A 589 -12.10 0.78 16.93
CA HIS A 589 -12.66 0.54 15.61
C HIS A 589 -12.20 -0.80 15.04
N ASN A 590 -12.92 -1.34 14.06
CA ASN A 590 -12.48 -2.52 13.27
C ASN A 590 -11.84 -2.16 11.91
N ILE A 591 -11.44 -0.90 11.72
CA ILE A 591 -10.75 -0.44 10.50
C ILE A 591 -9.31 -0.96 10.49
N MET A 592 -9.12 -2.11 9.87
CA MET A 592 -7.83 -2.80 9.82
C MET A 592 -6.89 -2.24 8.74
N TYR A 593 -7.44 -1.71 7.64
CA TYR A 593 -6.65 -1.38 6.45
C TYR A 593 -6.59 0.12 6.19
N ILE A 594 -5.47 0.59 5.63
CA ILE A 594 -5.35 1.98 5.18
C ILE A 594 -5.88 2.19 3.76
N SER A 595 -6.21 1.12 3.03
CA SER A 595 -6.73 1.18 1.67
C SER A 595 -7.71 0.06 1.35
N TYR A 596 -8.83 0.43 0.75
CA TYR A 596 -9.87 -0.46 0.25
C TYR A 596 -10.07 -0.19 -1.24
N VAL A 597 -10.33 -1.24 -2.02
CA VAL A 597 -10.76 -1.12 -3.42
C VAL A 597 -12.18 -1.65 -3.50
N LEU A 598 -13.10 -0.82 -3.99
CA LEU A 598 -14.50 -1.18 -4.21
C LEU A 598 -14.74 -1.31 -5.71
N ASP A 599 -15.26 -2.48 -6.08
CA ASP A 599 -15.77 -2.75 -7.42
C ASP A 599 -17.28 -2.50 -7.47
N LYS A 600 -17.89 -2.64 -8.64
CA LYS A 600 -19.35 -2.52 -8.77
C LYS A 600 -20.07 -3.56 -7.89
N GLY A 601 -21.21 -3.19 -7.33
CA GLY A 601 -21.99 -4.05 -6.43
C GLY A 601 -21.36 -4.34 -5.06
N HIS A 602 -20.10 -3.98 -4.83
CA HIS A 602 -19.43 -4.17 -3.55
C HIS A 602 -19.76 -3.04 -2.57
N TYR A 603 -19.72 -3.36 -1.29
CA TYR A 603 -19.87 -2.40 -0.20
C TYR A 603 -18.73 -2.55 0.82
N LEU A 604 -18.48 -1.48 1.58
CA LEU A 604 -17.52 -1.46 2.68
C LEU A 604 -18.24 -1.07 3.96
N SER A 605 -18.21 -1.94 4.98
CA SER A 605 -18.78 -1.66 6.29
C SER A 605 -17.71 -1.72 7.38
N PHE A 606 -17.76 -0.80 8.33
CA PHE A 606 -16.92 -0.77 9.54
C PHE A 606 -17.68 -0.21 10.73
N TRP A 607 -17.20 -0.47 11.93
CA TRP A 607 -17.70 0.13 13.16
C TRP A 607 -16.60 0.89 13.91
N ALA A 608 -17.02 1.92 14.64
CA ALA A 608 -16.21 2.64 15.61
C ALA A 608 -17.00 2.85 16.89
N GLN A 609 -16.32 2.80 18.03
CA GLN A 609 -16.90 2.91 19.36
C GLN A 609 -16.14 3.95 20.19
N ILE A 610 -16.87 4.79 20.91
CA ILE A 610 -16.33 5.74 21.88
C ILE A 610 -16.96 5.51 23.25
N VAL A 611 -16.12 5.51 24.30
CA VAL A 611 -16.55 5.38 25.70
C VAL A 611 -16.13 6.64 26.46
N TYR A 612 -17.08 7.28 27.13
CA TYR A 612 -16.86 8.55 27.81
C TYR A 612 -17.74 8.69 29.07
N PRO A 613 -17.37 9.54 30.05
CA PRO A 613 -18.18 9.75 31.25
C PRO A 613 -19.57 10.30 30.90
N GLU A 614 -20.58 9.96 31.71
CA GLU A 614 -21.91 10.54 31.57
C GLU A 614 -21.86 12.08 31.54
N ASN A 615 -22.78 12.70 30.79
CA ASN A 615 -22.92 14.15 30.57
C ASN A 615 -21.89 14.83 29.65
N ALA A 616 -20.90 14.12 29.08
CA ALA A 616 -19.97 14.74 28.13
C ALA A 616 -20.54 14.91 26.70
N GLY A 617 -21.61 14.19 26.34
CA GLY A 617 -22.31 14.39 25.06
C GLY A 617 -21.55 14.02 23.77
N LEU A 618 -20.41 13.32 23.86
CA LEU A 618 -19.53 13.07 22.72
C LEU A 618 -20.17 12.21 21.62
N TYR A 619 -19.66 12.32 20.39
CA TYR A 619 -20.06 11.50 19.24
C TYR A 619 -18.88 11.20 18.32
N ILE A 620 -19.11 10.31 17.35
CA ILE A 620 -18.11 9.91 16.36
C ILE A 620 -18.41 10.62 15.05
N THR A 621 -17.39 11.27 14.48
CA THR A 621 -17.48 11.98 13.21
C THR A 621 -16.85 11.14 12.11
N VAL A 622 -17.59 10.93 11.01
CA VAL A 622 -17.11 10.24 9.80
C VAL A 622 -17.17 11.19 8.61
N GLU A 623 -16.00 11.66 8.22
CA GLU A 623 -15.78 12.64 7.16
C GLU A 623 -15.12 11.97 5.96
N SER A 624 -15.60 12.26 4.75
CA SER A 624 -15.03 11.78 3.49
C SER A 624 -14.65 12.96 2.61
N TYR A 625 -13.46 12.90 2.01
CA TYR A 625 -12.96 13.87 1.06
C TYR A 625 -12.66 13.18 -0.27
N GLY A 626 -13.07 13.80 -1.38
CA GLY A 626 -13.00 13.23 -2.72
C GLY A 626 -14.31 13.39 -3.50
N PRO A 627 -14.44 12.72 -4.66
CA PRO A 627 -15.65 12.82 -5.48
C PRO A 627 -16.85 12.14 -4.80
N ASP A 628 -18.04 12.70 -4.97
CA ASP A 628 -19.30 12.16 -4.44
C ASP A 628 -19.79 10.97 -5.29
N ILE A 629 -19.17 9.81 -5.10
CA ILE A 629 -19.43 8.57 -5.86
C ILE A 629 -19.93 7.40 -5.02
N LEU A 630 -19.93 7.54 -3.69
CA LEU A 630 -20.41 6.52 -2.75
C LEU A 630 -21.50 7.12 -1.86
N LYS A 631 -22.57 6.35 -1.66
CA LYS A 631 -23.55 6.63 -0.60
C LYS A 631 -23.02 6.12 0.73
N LYS A 632 -23.41 6.81 1.80
CA LYS A 632 -23.03 6.51 3.18
C LYS A 632 -24.29 6.29 3.99
N GLU A 633 -24.44 5.10 4.55
CA GLU A 633 -25.44 4.79 5.58
C GLU A 633 -24.75 4.62 6.93
N SER A 634 -25.40 5.05 8.00
CA SER A 634 -24.86 4.91 9.35
C SER A 634 -25.95 4.52 10.35
N GLN A 635 -25.65 3.53 11.18
CA GLN A 635 -26.46 3.13 12.32
C GLN A 635 -25.71 3.45 13.61
N VAL A 636 -26.37 4.06 14.59
CA VAL A 636 -25.78 4.40 15.89
C VAL A 636 -26.46 3.58 16.98
N LEU A 637 -25.66 2.91 17.79
CA LEU A 637 -26.05 2.23 19.01
C LEU A 637 -25.52 3.00 20.21
N TYR A 638 -26.33 3.12 21.25
CA TYR A 638 -26.01 3.88 22.46
C TYR A 638 -26.37 3.07 23.69
N GLU A 639 -25.43 2.99 24.63
CA GLU A 639 -25.55 2.26 25.88
C GLU A 639 -25.01 3.11 27.03
N ILE A 640 -25.61 2.98 28.21
CA ILE A 640 -25.16 3.62 29.46
C ILE A 640 -24.97 2.53 30.50
N ALA A 641 -23.79 2.49 31.11
CA ALA A 641 -23.48 1.55 32.19
C ALA A 641 -22.45 2.15 33.16
N SER A 642 -22.70 2.01 34.45
CA SER A 642 -21.73 2.32 35.53
C SER A 642 -21.12 3.74 35.47
N GLY A 643 -21.90 4.76 35.11
CA GLY A 643 -21.41 6.15 35.01
C GLY A 643 -20.74 6.49 33.69
N TYR A 644 -20.75 5.58 32.72
CA TYR A 644 -20.14 5.74 31.40
C TYR A 644 -21.16 5.55 30.27
N CYS A 645 -21.00 6.37 29.24
CA CYS A 645 -21.73 6.30 27.98
C CYS A 645 -20.86 5.62 26.92
N THR A 646 -21.43 4.66 26.22
CA THR A 646 -20.82 4.00 25.06
C THR A 646 -21.65 4.30 23.81
N LYS A 647 -21.00 4.86 22.77
CA LYS A 647 -21.62 5.03 21.45
C LYS A 647 -20.85 4.23 20.42
N THR A 648 -21.55 3.37 19.69
CA THR A 648 -21.01 2.60 18.57
C THR A 648 -21.70 3.04 17.29
N ILE A 649 -20.93 3.45 16.28
CA ILE A 649 -21.44 3.73 14.94
C ILE A 649 -21.00 2.62 13.99
N THR A 650 -21.92 2.09 13.21
CA THR A 650 -21.64 1.22 12.06
C THR A 650 -21.90 2.02 10.80
N VAL A 651 -20.92 2.11 9.91
CA VAL A 651 -21.00 2.87 8.66
C VAL A 651 -20.78 1.95 7.49
N THR A 652 -21.65 2.06 6.48
CA THR A 652 -21.58 1.32 5.23
C THR A 652 -21.47 2.27 4.05
N PHE A 653 -20.44 2.10 3.23
CA PHE A 653 -20.26 2.77 1.95
C PHE A 653 -20.63 1.83 0.81
N TYR A 654 -21.43 2.30 -0.14
CA TYR A 654 -21.87 1.50 -1.30
C TYR A 654 -22.25 2.40 -2.49
N GLN A 655 -22.52 1.78 -3.63
CA GLN A 655 -22.96 2.45 -4.85
C GLN A 655 -24.34 1.94 -5.28
N THR A 656 -25.19 2.82 -5.82
CA THR A 656 -26.54 2.50 -6.33
C THR A 656 -26.69 2.75 -7.84
N VAL A 657 -25.57 2.90 -8.55
CA VAL A 657 -25.58 3.24 -9.98
C VAL A 657 -25.79 1.97 -10.79
N ASP A 658 -26.80 2.01 -11.66
CA ASP A 658 -27.03 1.00 -12.67
C ASP A 658 -26.35 1.42 -13.99
N TYR A 659 -25.56 0.52 -14.55
CA TYR A 659 -24.83 0.72 -15.81
C TYR A 659 -25.53 0.03 -17.00
N GLU A 660 -26.69 -0.60 -16.81
CA GLU A 660 -27.48 -1.24 -17.87
C GLU A 660 -28.11 -0.23 -18.84
N ALA A 661 -28.05 -0.54 -20.14
CA ALA A 661 -28.72 0.21 -21.21
C ALA A 661 -28.46 1.74 -21.23
N VAL A 662 -27.31 2.19 -20.70
CA VAL A 662 -26.93 3.61 -20.65
C VAL A 662 -26.36 4.07 -22.00
N LYS A 663 -26.72 5.28 -22.45
CA LYS A 663 -26.25 5.85 -23.73
C LYS A 663 -24.72 5.96 -23.84
N ASP A 664 -24.04 6.31 -22.75
CA ASP A 664 -22.59 6.44 -22.69
C ASP A 664 -22.04 5.77 -21.42
N TYR A 665 -21.82 4.46 -21.54
CA TYR A 665 -21.32 3.59 -20.48
C TYR A 665 -19.96 4.05 -19.92
N PHE A 666 -18.99 4.36 -20.79
CA PHE A 666 -17.64 4.71 -20.34
C PHE A 666 -17.59 6.08 -19.66
N THR A 667 -18.39 7.05 -20.12
CA THR A 667 -18.51 8.34 -19.41
C THR A 667 -19.16 8.15 -18.04
N LEU A 668 -20.19 7.30 -17.92
CA LEU A 668 -20.81 7.00 -16.63
C LEU A 668 -19.82 6.29 -15.68
N GLN A 669 -19.02 5.34 -16.17
CA GLN A 669 -17.96 4.72 -15.38
C GLN A 669 -16.92 5.74 -14.91
N ASN A 670 -16.46 6.62 -15.79
CA ASN A 670 -15.48 7.65 -15.43
C ASN A 670 -16.01 8.63 -14.38
N LYS A 671 -17.30 8.99 -14.43
CA LYS A 671 -17.94 9.85 -13.42
C LYS A 671 -18.06 9.17 -12.05
N ASN A 672 -18.13 7.85 -12.03
CA ASN A 672 -18.38 7.04 -10.84
C ASN A 672 -17.14 6.28 -10.33
N THR A 673 -15.96 6.60 -10.87
CA THR A 673 -14.68 6.04 -10.41
C THR A 673 -13.85 7.16 -9.81
N GLY A 674 -13.14 6.85 -8.74
CA GLY A 674 -12.43 7.88 -8.00
C GLY A 674 -11.87 7.37 -6.69
N LEU A 675 -11.09 8.23 -6.05
CA LEU A 675 -10.48 7.94 -4.76
C LEU A 675 -11.12 8.84 -3.72
N LEU A 676 -11.67 8.23 -2.67
CA LEU A 676 -12.10 8.93 -1.47
C LEU A 676 -11.11 8.67 -0.36
N VAL A 677 -10.85 9.66 0.47
CA VAL A 677 -10.14 9.50 1.74
C VAL A 677 -11.14 9.73 2.86
N VAL A 678 -11.27 8.74 3.74
CA VAL A 678 -12.21 8.74 4.85
C VAL A 678 -11.44 8.92 6.14
N ARG A 679 -11.97 9.76 7.03
CA ARG A 679 -11.50 9.95 8.40
C ARG A 679 -12.60 9.63 9.39
N VAL A 680 -12.21 8.94 10.45
CA VAL A 680 -13.06 8.60 11.58
C VAL A 680 -12.38 9.13 12.83
N ARG A 681 -13.09 9.95 13.62
CA ARG A 681 -12.54 10.60 14.82
C ARG A 681 -13.63 10.89 15.86
N PRO A 682 -13.26 11.06 17.14
CA PRO A 682 -14.13 11.69 18.14
C PRO A 682 -14.54 13.13 17.77
N SER A 683 -15.66 13.59 18.32
CA SER A 683 -16.16 14.96 18.18
C SER A 683 -15.27 15.99 18.88
N GLU A 684 -14.78 15.66 20.07
CA GLU A 684 -13.89 16.51 20.87
C GLU A 684 -12.53 15.86 21.09
N TYR A 685 -11.52 16.69 21.24
CA TYR A 685 -10.15 16.25 21.33
C TYR A 685 -9.29 17.22 22.14
N THR A 686 -8.33 16.68 22.89
CA THR A 686 -7.36 17.46 23.65
C THR A 686 -5.96 16.92 23.41
N LYS A 687 -4.94 17.66 23.84
CA LYS A 687 -3.53 17.25 23.74
C LYS A 687 -3.23 15.95 24.47
N MET A 688 -4.06 15.63 25.47
CA MET A 688 -3.90 14.49 26.37
C MET A 688 -4.63 13.25 25.91
N CYS A 689 -5.48 13.37 24.89
CA CYS A 689 -6.15 12.21 24.34
C CYS A 689 -5.17 11.24 23.71
N PRO A 690 -5.37 9.92 23.83
CA PRO A 690 -4.66 8.96 23.00
C PRO A 690 -5.00 9.20 21.53
N ALA A 691 -4.16 8.67 20.63
CA ALA A 691 -4.42 8.77 19.20
C ALA A 691 -5.73 8.05 18.85
N ALA A 692 -6.75 8.80 18.47
CA ALA A 692 -8.10 8.30 18.25
C ALA A 692 -8.63 8.60 16.84
N GLN A 693 -7.80 9.14 15.94
CA GLN A 693 -8.22 9.33 14.55
C GLN A 693 -7.69 8.20 13.66
N LYS A 694 -8.54 7.74 12.75
CA LYS A 694 -8.17 6.78 11.70
C LYS A 694 -8.46 7.38 10.33
N VAL A 695 -7.46 7.36 9.47
CA VAL A 695 -7.58 7.79 8.07
C VAL A 695 -7.31 6.59 7.16
N PHE A 696 -8.15 6.38 6.16
CA PHE A 696 -8.00 5.31 5.17
C PHE A 696 -8.57 5.76 3.81
N GLN A 697 -8.09 5.16 2.73
CA GLN A 697 -8.58 5.44 1.38
C GLN A 697 -9.55 4.37 0.88
N VAL A 698 -10.54 4.79 0.10
CA VAL A 698 -11.50 3.94 -0.61
C VAL A 698 -11.40 4.29 -2.09
N ALA A 699 -10.78 3.39 -2.86
CA ALA A 699 -10.62 3.53 -4.30
C ALA A 699 -11.77 2.79 -4.98
N VAL A 700 -12.63 3.52 -5.71
CA VAL A 700 -13.74 2.95 -6.47
C VAL A 700 -13.31 2.80 -7.92
N GLY A 701 -13.21 1.56 -8.41
CA GLY A 701 -12.78 1.27 -9.76
C GLY A 701 -12.18 -0.13 -9.93
N CYS A 702 -11.40 -0.30 -11.01
CA CYS A 702 -10.81 -1.60 -11.34
C CYS A 702 -9.60 -1.93 -10.45
N ASP A 703 -9.65 -3.09 -9.80
CA ASP A 703 -8.49 -3.72 -9.18
C ASP A 703 -7.68 -4.52 -10.20
N PHE A 704 -6.52 -4.01 -10.61
CA PHE A 704 -5.66 -4.66 -11.60
C PHE A 704 -5.03 -5.99 -11.14
N SER A 705 -5.13 -6.33 -9.85
CA SER A 705 -4.73 -7.67 -9.37
C SER A 705 -5.77 -8.75 -9.71
N LYS A 706 -7.01 -8.36 -10.04
CA LYS A 706 -8.07 -9.29 -10.39
C LYS A 706 -7.94 -9.79 -11.82
N PHE A 707 -8.13 -11.09 -12.02
CA PHE A 707 -8.25 -11.71 -13.33
C PHE A 707 -9.21 -12.88 -13.29
N ILE A 708 -9.77 -13.24 -14.45
CA ILE A 708 -10.64 -14.42 -14.57
C ILE A 708 -9.91 -15.57 -15.27
N ALA A 709 -10.28 -16.79 -14.90
CA ALA A 709 -9.80 -18.02 -15.55
C ALA A 709 -10.96 -19.01 -15.71
N VAL A 710 -10.84 -19.93 -16.67
CA VAL A 710 -11.83 -21.00 -16.86
C VAL A 710 -11.48 -22.16 -15.93
N LYS A 711 -12.46 -22.65 -15.18
CA LYS A 711 -12.33 -23.79 -14.27
C LYS A 711 -11.86 -25.04 -15.04
N GLY A 712 -10.89 -25.77 -14.47
CA GLY A 712 -10.36 -27.01 -15.05
C GLY A 712 -9.18 -26.84 -16.02
N PHE A 713 -8.74 -25.60 -16.29
CA PHE A 713 -7.56 -25.33 -17.13
C PHE A 713 -6.33 -25.06 -16.25
N ASP A 714 -5.51 -26.09 -16.01
CA ASP A 714 -4.20 -25.92 -15.36
C ASP A 714 -3.13 -25.49 -16.37
N ARG A 715 -2.33 -24.48 -16.01
CA ARG A 715 -1.22 -23.98 -16.83
C ARG A 715 0.06 -24.85 -16.70
N LYS A 716 0.14 -25.73 -15.69
CA LYS A 716 1.36 -26.49 -15.35
C LYS A 716 1.29 -27.98 -15.66
N SER A 717 0.14 -28.50 -16.07
CA SER A 717 -0.09 -29.95 -16.18
C SER A 717 0.41 -30.60 -17.48
N CYS A 718 0.69 -29.84 -18.53
CA CYS A 718 1.03 -30.37 -19.86
C CYS A 718 2.49 -30.11 -20.28
N ARG A 719 3.04 -30.98 -21.16
CA ARG A 719 4.39 -30.84 -21.74
C ARG A 719 4.40 -29.79 -22.84
N TRP A 720 5.28 -28.80 -22.72
CA TRP A 720 5.43 -27.73 -23.72
C TRP A 720 6.21 -28.24 -24.93
N HIS A 721 5.65 -28.08 -26.12
CA HIS A 721 6.35 -28.31 -27.38
C HIS A 721 5.88 -27.31 -28.43
N ASP A 722 6.77 -26.78 -29.24
CA ASP A 722 6.39 -25.86 -30.31
C ASP A 722 5.68 -26.62 -31.43
N PHE A 723 4.44 -26.21 -31.76
CA PHE A 723 3.71 -26.76 -32.89
C PHE A 723 2.89 -25.70 -33.60
N PHE A 724 2.53 -26.02 -34.85
CA PHE A 724 1.60 -25.26 -35.66
C PHE A 724 0.38 -26.10 -35.94
N TYR A 725 -0.79 -25.48 -35.97
CA TYR A 725 -2.03 -26.12 -36.43
C TYR A 725 -2.62 -25.32 -37.59
N ILE A 726 -3.38 -26.02 -38.44
CA ILE A 726 -3.94 -25.46 -39.68
C ILE A 726 -5.46 -25.39 -39.54
N ILE A 727 -6.01 -24.20 -39.74
CA ILE A 727 -7.45 -23.98 -39.85
C ILE A 727 -7.81 -23.95 -41.33
N LYS A 728 -8.72 -24.82 -41.77
CA LYS A 728 -9.17 -24.85 -43.16
C LYS A 728 -9.96 -23.58 -43.48
N LYS A 729 -9.77 -23.06 -44.69
CA LYS A 729 -10.51 -21.88 -45.18
C LYS A 729 -12.04 -22.01 -45.10
N SER A 730 -12.54 -23.23 -45.21
CA SER A 730 -13.97 -23.56 -45.11
C SER A 730 -14.55 -23.39 -43.70
N TYR A 731 -13.72 -23.16 -42.68
CA TYR A 731 -14.11 -23.01 -41.28
C TYR A 731 -13.81 -21.61 -40.73
N LEU A 732 -13.36 -20.69 -41.59
CA LEU A 732 -13.10 -19.31 -41.22
C LEU A 732 -14.26 -18.42 -41.69
N ARG A 733 -14.70 -17.46 -40.86
CA ARG A 733 -15.88 -16.59 -41.10
C ARG A 733 -15.89 -15.93 -42.48
N ASP A 734 -14.75 -15.40 -42.92
CA ASP A 734 -14.64 -14.68 -44.21
C ASP A 734 -14.32 -15.59 -45.40
N ARG A 735 -14.23 -16.90 -45.19
CA ARG A 735 -13.92 -17.92 -46.20
C ARG A 735 -12.74 -17.50 -47.12
N PRO A 736 -11.55 -17.20 -46.57
CA PRO A 736 -10.42 -16.69 -47.34
C PRO A 736 -9.90 -17.69 -48.37
N SER A 737 -9.08 -17.24 -49.32
CA SER A 737 -8.58 -18.10 -50.40
C SER A 737 -7.62 -19.21 -49.92
N LYS A 738 -6.93 -19.00 -48.78
CA LYS A 738 -5.90 -19.89 -48.21
C LYS A 738 -6.24 -20.33 -46.79
N ASN A 739 -5.76 -21.50 -46.40
CA ASN A 739 -5.83 -21.99 -45.03
C ASN A 739 -4.96 -21.13 -44.09
N LEU A 740 -5.38 -20.97 -42.84
CA LEU A 740 -4.64 -20.21 -41.84
C LEU A 740 -3.74 -21.17 -41.05
N ARG A 741 -2.43 -20.90 -41.03
CA ARG A 741 -1.44 -21.64 -40.22
C ARG A 741 -1.13 -20.82 -38.97
N VAL A 742 -1.41 -21.36 -37.79
CA VAL A 742 -1.27 -20.66 -36.51
C VAL A 742 -0.19 -21.33 -35.66
N LYS A 743 0.71 -20.54 -35.07
CA LYS A 743 1.65 -21.01 -34.02
C LYS A 743 0.92 -21.02 -32.68
N TYR A 744 0.95 -22.14 -31.96
CA TYR A 744 0.35 -22.21 -30.63
C TYR A 744 1.24 -21.50 -29.60
N ASP A 745 0.68 -20.56 -28.83
CA ASP A 745 1.39 -19.83 -27.77
C ASP A 745 1.02 -20.38 -26.39
N TRP A 746 1.87 -21.26 -25.85
CA TRP A 746 1.66 -21.89 -24.54
C TRP A 746 1.62 -20.88 -23.39
N LYS A 747 2.43 -19.81 -23.45
CA LYS A 747 2.49 -18.80 -22.39
C LYS A 747 1.17 -18.03 -22.31
N LYS A 748 0.51 -17.84 -23.45
CA LYS A 748 -0.75 -17.11 -23.55
C LYS A 748 -1.99 -17.99 -23.39
N TYR A 749 -2.00 -19.19 -23.98
CA TYR A 749 -3.20 -20.04 -24.09
C TYR A 749 -3.26 -21.15 -23.03
N GLY A 750 -2.13 -21.49 -22.40
CA GLY A 750 -2.06 -22.60 -21.47
C GLY A 750 -2.25 -23.96 -22.13
N CYS A 751 -2.59 -24.97 -21.33
CA CYS A 751 -2.82 -26.33 -21.79
C CYS A 751 -4.20 -26.46 -22.46
N PRO A 752 -4.28 -27.02 -23.69
CA PRO A 752 -5.57 -27.24 -24.32
C PRO A 752 -6.32 -28.40 -23.64
N LEU A 753 -7.62 -28.22 -23.41
CA LEU A 753 -8.50 -29.29 -22.92
C LEU A 753 -8.87 -30.21 -24.08
N ARG A 754 -8.64 -31.51 -23.93
CA ARG A 754 -8.99 -32.51 -24.94
C ARG A 754 -10.41 -33.01 -24.72
N LEU A 755 -11.26 -32.87 -25.72
CA LEU A 755 -12.64 -33.34 -25.68
C LEU A 755 -12.96 -34.18 -26.92
N ASN A 756 -13.76 -35.23 -26.73
CA ASN A 756 -14.32 -35.96 -27.86
C ASN A 756 -15.35 -35.07 -28.58
N PHE A 757 -15.46 -35.17 -29.92
CA PHE A 757 -16.45 -34.38 -30.68
C PHE A 757 -17.91 -34.55 -30.22
N LYS A 758 -18.23 -35.59 -29.44
CA LYS A 758 -19.57 -35.81 -28.84
C LYS A 758 -19.78 -35.13 -27.47
N GLU A 759 -18.71 -34.77 -26.76
CA GLU A 759 -18.75 -34.32 -25.36
C GLU A 759 -18.97 -32.81 -25.24
N LYS A 760 -20.17 -32.32 -24.90
CA LYS A 760 -20.49 -30.88 -24.76
C LYS A 760 -19.66 -30.20 -23.66
N PHE A 761 -19.29 -28.93 -23.85
CA PHE A 761 -18.44 -28.20 -22.89
C PHE A 761 -19.16 -26.96 -22.35
N HIS A 762 -19.30 -26.88 -21.03
CA HIS A 762 -19.81 -25.71 -20.34
C HIS A 762 -18.65 -24.95 -19.67
N PRO A 763 -18.26 -23.78 -20.19
CA PRO A 763 -17.25 -22.95 -19.54
C PRO A 763 -17.79 -22.42 -18.21
N VAL A 764 -17.03 -22.59 -17.13
CA VAL A 764 -17.29 -21.95 -15.83
C VAL A 764 -16.14 -20.99 -15.55
N LEU A 765 -16.44 -19.71 -15.37
CA LEU A 765 -15.44 -18.69 -15.06
C LEU A 765 -15.24 -18.57 -13.55
N GLN A 766 -14.00 -18.37 -13.14
CA GLN A 766 -13.58 -18.17 -11.76
C GLN A 766 -12.79 -16.87 -11.66
N LEU A 767 -13.11 -16.05 -10.66
CA LEU A 767 -12.40 -14.81 -10.36
C LEU A 767 -11.26 -15.09 -9.38
N TYR A 768 -10.09 -14.58 -9.72
CA TYR A 768 -8.87 -14.66 -8.91
C TYR A 768 -8.32 -13.27 -8.64
N SER A 769 -7.53 -13.17 -7.58
CA SER A 769 -6.62 -12.05 -7.30
C SER A 769 -5.20 -12.56 -7.05
N ASP A 770 -4.26 -11.66 -6.75
CA ASP A 770 -2.92 -12.01 -6.25
C ASP A 770 -2.94 -12.90 -4.99
N ASP A 771 -4.07 -12.92 -4.26
CA ASP A 771 -4.24 -13.68 -3.02
C ASP A 771 -4.92 -15.04 -3.24
N GLY A 772 -5.35 -15.33 -4.48
CA GLY A 772 -5.93 -16.60 -4.87
C GLY A 772 -7.37 -16.48 -5.38
N TYR A 773 -8.10 -17.60 -5.30
CA TYR A 773 -9.49 -17.71 -5.74
C TYR A 773 -10.40 -16.84 -4.86
N ILE A 774 -11.31 -16.09 -5.50
CA ILE A 774 -12.33 -15.27 -4.84
C ILE A 774 -13.69 -15.97 -4.92
N GLU A 775 -14.19 -16.17 -6.15
CA GLU A 775 -15.53 -16.70 -6.39
C GLU A 775 -15.67 -17.32 -7.80
N ASP A 776 -16.71 -18.11 -8.00
CA ASP A 776 -17.16 -18.54 -9.32
C ASP A 776 -18.06 -17.44 -9.88
N VAL A 777 -17.77 -16.96 -11.09
CA VAL A 777 -18.52 -15.90 -11.74
C VAL A 777 -19.90 -16.41 -12.15
N ASP A 778 -20.96 -15.79 -11.65
CA ASP A 778 -22.35 -16.17 -11.88
C ASP A 778 -23.06 -15.33 -12.95
N VAL A 779 -22.48 -14.19 -13.33
CA VAL A 779 -23.01 -13.28 -14.35
C VAL A 779 -22.83 -13.76 -15.79
N ASN A 780 -23.53 -13.09 -16.71
CA ASN A 780 -23.47 -13.36 -18.14
C ASN A 780 -22.11 -13.02 -18.74
N PHE A 781 -21.59 -13.93 -19.57
CA PHE A 781 -20.37 -13.75 -20.35
C PHE A 781 -20.53 -14.32 -21.75
N ILE A 782 -19.65 -13.89 -22.65
CA ILE A 782 -19.60 -14.36 -24.04
C ILE A 782 -18.28 -15.06 -24.30
N VAL A 783 -18.30 -15.96 -25.27
CA VAL A 783 -17.11 -16.63 -25.78
C VAL A 783 -17.03 -16.49 -27.29
N TRP A 784 -15.81 -16.37 -27.81
CA TRP A 784 -15.58 -16.38 -29.26
C TRP A 784 -14.21 -16.97 -29.59
N GLU A 785 -14.11 -17.56 -30.78
CA GLU A 785 -12.84 -18.07 -31.28
C GLU A 785 -12.00 -16.91 -31.87
N ILE A 786 -10.76 -16.77 -31.39
CA ILE A 786 -9.92 -15.59 -31.66
C ILE A 786 -9.26 -15.59 -33.05
N HIS A 787 -9.18 -16.74 -33.71
CA HIS A 787 -8.62 -16.91 -35.05
C HIS A 787 -9.69 -16.89 -36.15
N GLY A 788 -10.95 -16.58 -35.80
CA GLY A 788 -12.03 -16.39 -36.75
C GLY A 788 -12.74 -17.67 -37.16
N ARG A 789 -12.63 -18.75 -36.40
CA ARG A 789 -13.42 -19.97 -36.65
C ARG A 789 -14.92 -19.72 -36.48
N ASP A 790 -15.73 -20.45 -37.26
CA ASP A 790 -17.20 -20.44 -37.22
C ASP A 790 -17.83 -21.85 -37.22
N ASP A 791 -17.03 -22.89 -37.02
CA ASP A 791 -17.42 -24.31 -37.04
C ASP A 791 -17.81 -24.87 -35.67
N TYR A 792 -18.25 -24.01 -34.74
CA TYR A 792 -18.80 -24.37 -33.42
C TYR A 792 -20.18 -23.73 -33.23
N SER A 793 -20.96 -24.25 -32.27
CA SER A 793 -22.27 -23.69 -31.94
C SER A 793 -22.60 -23.83 -30.45
N PHE A 794 -23.82 -23.47 -30.08
CA PHE A 794 -24.34 -23.53 -28.72
C PHE A 794 -25.52 -24.49 -28.67
N ASN A 795 -25.63 -25.25 -27.57
CA ASN A 795 -26.69 -26.25 -27.42
C ASN A 795 -28.07 -25.64 -27.18
N ASN A 796 -28.14 -24.50 -26.49
CA ASN A 796 -29.42 -23.89 -26.15
C ASN A 796 -29.82 -22.86 -27.22
N THR A 797 -31.13 -22.77 -27.48
CA THR A 797 -31.73 -21.69 -28.28
C THR A 797 -32.16 -20.53 -27.38
N MET A 798 -32.43 -19.36 -27.97
CA MET A 798 -32.97 -18.22 -27.22
C MET A 798 -34.28 -18.57 -26.51
N LYS A 799 -35.16 -19.34 -27.18
CA LYS A 799 -36.43 -19.82 -26.62
C LYS A 799 -36.24 -20.73 -25.40
N THR A 800 -35.35 -21.72 -25.50
CA THR A 800 -35.07 -22.63 -24.37
C THR A 800 -34.38 -21.92 -23.21
N SER A 801 -33.70 -20.80 -23.49
CA SER A 801 -33.04 -19.96 -22.48
C SER A 801 -34.00 -18.94 -21.85
N GLY A 802 -35.28 -18.91 -22.25
CA GLY A 802 -36.31 -18.05 -21.67
C GLY A 802 -36.37 -16.63 -22.25
N CYS A 803 -35.71 -16.36 -23.38
CA CYS A 803 -35.78 -15.05 -24.02
C CYS A 803 -37.20 -14.72 -24.52
N LEU A 804 -37.61 -13.48 -24.32
CA LEU A 804 -38.87 -12.93 -24.81
C LEU A 804 -38.69 -12.20 -26.14
N ASN A 805 -37.53 -11.55 -26.32
CA ASN A 805 -37.10 -10.89 -27.55
C ASN A 805 -35.82 -11.52 -28.09
N GLU A 806 -35.46 -11.22 -29.34
CA GLU A 806 -34.21 -11.69 -29.93
C GLU A 806 -33.00 -11.18 -29.12
N ALA A 807 -32.13 -12.11 -28.69
CA ALA A 807 -30.91 -11.78 -27.98
C ALA A 807 -29.82 -11.31 -28.97
N GLN A 808 -28.85 -10.54 -28.47
CA GLN A 808 -27.68 -10.17 -29.25
C GLN A 808 -26.84 -11.40 -29.61
N THR A 809 -26.30 -11.42 -30.84
CA THR A 809 -25.37 -12.45 -31.33
C THR A 809 -24.10 -11.80 -31.87
N TRP A 810 -23.02 -12.57 -31.99
CA TRP A 810 -21.77 -12.10 -32.60
C TRP A 810 -21.99 -11.58 -34.01
N ASN A 811 -22.88 -12.20 -34.79
CA ASN A 811 -23.19 -11.76 -36.14
C ASN A 811 -23.89 -10.39 -36.15
N SER A 812 -24.88 -10.18 -35.28
CA SER A 812 -25.56 -8.88 -35.17
C SER A 812 -24.60 -7.80 -34.68
N MET A 813 -23.83 -8.10 -33.63
CA MET A 813 -22.91 -7.14 -33.00
C MET A 813 -21.74 -6.78 -33.90
N HIS A 814 -21.20 -7.74 -34.65
CA HIS A 814 -20.14 -7.47 -35.63
C HIS A 814 -20.63 -6.63 -36.81
N LYS A 815 -21.86 -6.87 -37.29
CA LYS A 815 -22.47 -6.04 -38.36
C LYS A 815 -22.71 -4.60 -37.90
N LEU A 816 -23.24 -4.41 -36.70
CA LEU A 816 -23.47 -3.09 -36.10
C LEU A 816 -22.15 -2.34 -35.87
N ASN A 817 -21.10 -3.03 -35.41
CA ASN A 817 -19.82 -2.44 -35.03
C ASN A 817 -18.68 -2.81 -35.98
N LYS A 818 -18.94 -2.85 -37.30
CA LYS A 818 -17.97 -3.31 -38.31
C LYS A 818 -16.65 -2.51 -38.34
N HIS A 819 -16.66 -1.28 -37.81
CA HIS A 819 -15.51 -0.39 -37.71
C HIS A 819 -14.58 -0.73 -36.54
N LEU A 820 -15.02 -1.57 -35.59
CA LEU A 820 -14.24 -1.97 -34.42
C LEU A 820 -13.64 -3.38 -34.60
N PRO A 821 -12.48 -3.67 -33.99
CA PRO A 821 -12.01 -5.04 -33.85
C PRO A 821 -13.03 -5.89 -33.10
N LEU A 822 -13.11 -7.19 -33.41
CA LEU A 822 -14.10 -8.11 -32.85
C LEU A 822 -14.18 -8.07 -31.31
N GLU A 823 -13.04 -7.93 -30.61
CA GLU A 823 -12.95 -7.84 -29.14
C GLU A 823 -13.71 -6.64 -28.53
N TYR A 824 -13.87 -5.57 -29.30
CA TYR A 824 -14.58 -4.35 -28.91
C TYR A 824 -15.96 -4.24 -29.57
N ALA A 825 -16.35 -5.20 -30.41
CA ALA A 825 -17.65 -5.19 -31.07
C ALA A 825 -18.79 -5.56 -30.12
N TRP A 826 -18.52 -6.35 -29.08
CA TRP A 826 -19.50 -6.77 -28.08
C TRP A 826 -18.88 -6.75 -26.67
N GLY A 827 -19.57 -6.12 -25.73
CA GLY A 827 -19.12 -5.99 -24.36
C GLY A 827 -20.19 -5.40 -23.45
N PRO A 828 -19.84 -5.16 -22.17
CA PRO A 828 -20.76 -4.57 -21.21
C PRO A 828 -21.34 -3.22 -21.65
N GLU A 829 -20.57 -2.45 -22.41
CA GLU A 829 -20.95 -1.13 -22.91
C GLU A 829 -22.16 -1.10 -23.86
N ASN A 830 -22.51 -2.25 -24.45
CA ASN A 830 -23.61 -2.35 -25.41
C ASN A 830 -24.49 -3.58 -25.17
N TYR A 831 -24.39 -4.21 -24.00
CA TYR A 831 -25.19 -5.38 -23.64
C TYR A 831 -26.65 -5.02 -23.38
N ASN A 832 -27.56 -5.84 -23.91
CA ASN A 832 -28.99 -5.80 -23.59
C ASN A 832 -29.50 -7.21 -23.32
N HIS A 833 -30.23 -7.39 -22.21
CA HIS A 833 -30.86 -8.67 -21.87
C HIS A 833 -32.09 -8.95 -22.78
N CYS A 834 -32.38 -10.22 -23.05
CA CYS A 834 -33.52 -10.63 -23.89
C CYS A 834 -34.84 -10.85 -23.11
N PHE A 835 -34.84 -10.61 -21.79
CA PHE A 835 -35.92 -11.00 -20.87
C PHE A 835 -36.96 -9.90 -20.59
N SER A 836 -36.90 -8.76 -21.28
CA SER A 836 -37.85 -7.66 -21.08
C SER A 836 -38.79 -7.51 -22.25
N TYR A 837 -40.09 -7.33 -21.96
CA TYR A 837 -41.12 -7.02 -22.96
C TYR A 837 -41.00 -5.60 -23.53
N ALA A 838 -40.38 -4.68 -22.77
CA ALA A 838 -40.31 -3.27 -23.14
C ALA A 838 -39.11 -2.95 -24.05
N ILE A 839 -38.09 -3.82 -24.08
CA ILE A 839 -36.79 -3.56 -24.72
C ILE A 839 -36.42 -4.79 -25.56
N GLY A 840 -36.36 -4.63 -26.88
CA GLY A 840 -35.89 -5.68 -27.79
C GLY A 840 -36.64 -5.72 -29.12
N LYS A 841 -36.10 -6.47 -30.09
CA LYS A 841 -36.77 -6.73 -31.37
C LYS A 841 -37.54 -8.06 -31.26
N PRO A 842 -38.83 -8.10 -31.63
CA PRO A 842 -39.52 -9.35 -31.90
C PRO A 842 -38.82 -10.05 -33.06
N GLY A 843 -38.26 -11.23 -32.85
CA GLY A 843 -37.43 -11.94 -33.82
C GLY A 843 -37.46 -13.45 -33.64
N ASP A 844 -36.61 -14.17 -34.38
CA ASP A 844 -36.56 -15.64 -34.35
C ASP A 844 -35.86 -16.16 -33.09
N LEU A 845 -36.65 -16.64 -32.13
CA LEU A 845 -36.16 -17.20 -30.87
C LEU A 845 -35.56 -18.62 -31.02
N ASN A 846 -35.59 -19.22 -32.21
CA ASN A 846 -34.98 -20.54 -32.44
C ASN A 846 -33.47 -20.46 -32.73
N GLN A 847 -32.92 -19.25 -32.87
CA GLN A 847 -31.48 -19.06 -33.03
C GLN A 847 -30.70 -19.56 -31.79
N PRO A 848 -29.43 -19.99 -31.96
CA PRO A 848 -28.57 -20.34 -30.84
C PRO A 848 -28.40 -19.17 -29.87
N TYR A 849 -28.48 -19.45 -28.58
CA TYR A 849 -28.19 -18.47 -27.54
C TYR A 849 -26.68 -18.43 -27.31
N GLU A 850 -26.02 -17.31 -27.59
CA GLU A 850 -24.54 -17.21 -27.55
C GLU A 850 -23.99 -16.69 -26.20
N ILE A 851 -24.88 -16.42 -25.24
CA ILE A 851 -24.53 -15.93 -23.91
C ILE A 851 -24.52 -17.10 -22.93
N ILE A 852 -23.47 -17.20 -22.13
CA ILE A 852 -23.29 -18.25 -21.12
C ILE A 852 -23.28 -17.59 -19.74
N ASN A 853 -23.89 -18.25 -18.76
CA ASN A 853 -23.70 -17.96 -17.35
C ASN A 853 -23.62 -19.28 -16.58
N LYS A 854 -23.31 -19.22 -15.29
CA LYS A 854 -23.14 -20.43 -14.47
C LYS A 854 -24.39 -21.32 -14.37
N SER A 855 -25.60 -20.75 -14.53
CA SER A 855 -26.88 -21.43 -14.25
C SER A 855 -27.68 -21.82 -15.49
N ASN A 856 -27.40 -21.27 -16.66
CA ASN A 856 -28.18 -21.50 -17.88
C ASN A 856 -27.82 -22.79 -18.61
N HIS A 857 -26.80 -23.52 -18.14
CA HIS A 857 -26.34 -24.80 -18.70
C HIS A 857 -26.15 -24.74 -20.22
N ASN A 858 -25.75 -23.59 -20.75
CA ASN A 858 -25.47 -23.44 -22.18
C ASN A 858 -24.07 -23.98 -22.47
N HIS A 859 -23.98 -24.91 -23.42
CA HIS A 859 -22.73 -25.61 -23.73
C HIS A 859 -22.27 -25.28 -25.15
N LEU A 860 -20.95 -25.19 -25.32
CA LEU A 860 -20.30 -25.26 -26.62
C LEU A 860 -20.43 -26.68 -27.20
N VAL A 861 -20.76 -26.73 -28.48
CA VAL A 861 -20.92 -27.96 -29.27
C VAL A 861 -20.17 -27.85 -30.60
N TRP A 862 -19.84 -29.00 -31.19
CA TRP A 862 -19.05 -29.11 -32.43
C TRP A 862 -19.90 -29.82 -33.50
N PRO A 863 -20.62 -29.06 -34.34
CA PRO A 863 -21.48 -29.66 -35.36
C PRO A 863 -20.70 -30.45 -36.41
N MET A 864 -19.45 -30.04 -36.67
CA MET A 864 -18.60 -30.68 -37.67
C MET A 864 -17.75 -31.79 -37.05
N GLN A 865 -17.83 -32.99 -37.63
CA GLN A 865 -17.11 -34.18 -37.15
C GLN A 865 -15.66 -34.20 -37.62
N HIS A 866 -14.82 -33.29 -37.10
CA HIS A 866 -13.39 -33.27 -37.40
C HIS A 866 -12.52 -32.94 -36.18
N THR A 867 -11.27 -33.37 -36.24
CA THR A 867 -10.24 -32.93 -35.29
C THR A 867 -9.93 -31.45 -35.51
N GLY A 868 -9.87 -30.66 -34.45
CA GLY A 868 -9.61 -29.23 -34.56
C GLY A 868 -9.13 -28.62 -33.25
N MET A 869 -8.21 -27.65 -33.36
CA MET A 869 -7.80 -26.80 -32.25
C MET A 869 -8.61 -25.50 -32.29
N TYR A 870 -9.20 -25.14 -31.16
CA TYR A 870 -10.01 -23.94 -30.96
C TYR A 870 -9.39 -23.11 -29.85
N VAL A 871 -9.19 -21.82 -30.07
CA VAL A 871 -8.73 -20.91 -29.01
C VAL A 871 -9.83 -19.90 -28.74
N PHE A 872 -10.48 -20.04 -27.60
CA PHE A 872 -11.57 -19.17 -27.19
C PHE A 872 -11.07 -18.07 -26.27
N ARG A 873 -11.66 -16.89 -26.43
CA ARG A 873 -11.61 -15.83 -25.44
C ARG A 873 -12.99 -15.69 -24.81
N ALA A 874 -13.03 -15.59 -23.49
CA ALA A 874 -14.21 -15.25 -22.71
C ALA A 874 -14.13 -13.80 -22.23
N LYS A 875 -15.25 -13.10 -22.19
CA LYS A 875 -15.38 -11.73 -21.68
C LYS A 875 -16.69 -11.59 -20.91
N ILE A 876 -16.63 -10.98 -19.73
CA ILE A 876 -17.83 -10.66 -18.95
C ILE A 876 -18.67 -9.65 -19.71
N LEU A 877 -19.98 -9.91 -19.76
CA LEU A 877 -20.94 -9.10 -20.51
C LEU A 877 -21.81 -8.23 -19.59
N ASP A 878 -21.94 -8.60 -18.33
CA ASP A 878 -22.74 -7.85 -17.36
C ASP A 878 -22.12 -6.47 -17.04
N PRO A 879 -22.84 -5.35 -17.29
CA PRO A 879 -22.36 -3.99 -17.05
C PRO A 879 -22.28 -3.62 -15.57
N ASN A 880 -22.93 -4.35 -14.68
CA ASN A 880 -22.94 -4.10 -13.23
C ASN A 880 -21.94 -4.96 -12.47
N TYR A 881 -21.24 -5.90 -13.13
CA TYR A 881 -20.34 -6.83 -12.45
C TYR A 881 -19.00 -6.22 -12.02
N SER A 882 -18.29 -5.53 -12.92
CA SER A 882 -16.97 -4.96 -12.59
C SER A 882 -16.61 -3.73 -13.41
N PHE A 883 -15.74 -2.88 -12.86
CA PHE A 883 -15.04 -1.83 -13.60
C PHE A 883 -13.90 -2.37 -14.45
N CYS A 884 -13.39 -3.58 -14.17
CA CYS A 884 -12.31 -4.20 -14.92
C CYS A 884 -12.78 -4.82 -16.24
N ASN A 885 -11.94 -4.71 -17.28
CA ASN A 885 -12.14 -5.50 -18.50
C ASN A 885 -11.65 -6.94 -18.29
N LEU A 886 -12.51 -7.75 -17.67
CA LEU A 886 -12.21 -9.13 -17.30
C LEU A 886 -12.33 -10.04 -18.53
N THR A 887 -11.19 -10.57 -18.97
CA THR A 887 -11.12 -11.54 -20.08
C THR A 887 -10.29 -12.76 -19.69
N ALA A 888 -10.67 -13.93 -20.20
CA ALA A 888 -9.92 -15.18 -20.06
C ALA A 888 -9.67 -15.78 -21.45
N ILE A 889 -8.56 -16.49 -21.62
CA ILE A 889 -8.28 -17.26 -22.85
C ILE A 889 -8.10 -18.72 -22.44
N PHE A 890 -8.69 -19.62 -23.23
CA PHE A 890 -8.58 -21.06 -23.05
C PHE A 890 -8.62 -21.76 -24.42
N ALA A 891 -8.03 -22.94 -24.51
CA ALA A 891 -7.93 -23.68 -25.76
C ALA A 891 -8.56 -25.07 -25.64
N ILE A 892 -9.25 -25.54 -26.68
CA ILE A 892 -9.88 -26.85 -26.72
C ILE A 892 -9.37 -27.60 -27.96
N GLU A 893 -8.92 -28.83 -27.75
CA GLU A 893 -8.55 -29.77 -28.81
C GLU A 893 -9.66 -30.82 -28.95
N ILE A 894 -10.32 -30.82 -30.09
CA ILE A 894 -11.35 -31.82 -30.41
C ILE A 894 -10.72 -32.99 -31.14
N TYR A 895 -11.05 -34.20 -30.69
CA TYR A 895 -10.61 -35.45 -31.30
C TYR A 895 -11.77 -36.42 -31.53
N GLY A 896 -11.49 -37.44 -32.34
CA GLY A 896 -12.48 -38.43 -32.78
C GLY A 896 -13.05 -38.04 -34.14
N THR A 897 -12.60 -38.74 -35.18
CA THR A 897 -13.21 -38.68 -36.52
C THR A 897 -13.95 -39.97 -36.76
N ILE A 898 -15.15 -39.91 -37.33
CA ILE A 898 -15.68 -41.04 -38.07
C ILE A 898 -15.08 -40.91 -39.47
N SER A 899 -14.12 -41.77 -39.82
CA SER A 899 -13.65 -41.87 -41.20
C SER A 899 -14.84 -42.26 -42.06
N SER A 900 -15.36 -41.34 -42.88
CA SER A 900 -16.34 -41.73 -43.91
C SER A 900 -15.69 -42.82 -44.76
N PRO A 901 -16.30 -43.99 -44.95
CA PRO A 901 -15.71 -45.03 -45.78
C PRO A 901 -15.45 -44.45 -47.17
N ASN A 902 -14.23 -44.59 -47.65
CA ASN A 902 -13.80 -44.00 -48.91
C ASN A 902 -14.69 -44.57 -50.02
N GLY A 903 -15.48 -43.73 -50.71
CA GLY A 903 -16.48 -44.18 -51.68
C GLY A 903 -15.87 -45.09 -52.76
N ASP A 904 -14.65 -44.79 -53.17
CA ASP A 904 -13.89 -45.58 -54.14
C ASP A 904 -13.52 -46.98 -53.61
N LEU A 905 -13.23 -47.13 -52.32
CA LEU A 905 -12.97 -48.43 -51.70
C LEU A 905 -14.24 -49.27 -51.59
N VAL A 906 -15.38 -48.63 -51.30
CA VAL A 906 -16.68 -49.31 -51.23
C VAL A 906 -17.09 -49.79 -52.63
N ILE A 907 -16.92 -48.95 -53.66
CA ILE A 907 -17.19 -49.31 -55.06
C ILE A 907 -16.25 -50.43 -55.52
N ALA A 908 -14.95 -50.35 -55.21
CA ALA A 908 -13.99 -51.40 -55.56
C ALA A 908 -14.32 -52.74 -54.88
N PHE A 909 -14.74 -52.71 -53.61
CA PHE A 909 -15.13 -53.91 -52.87
C PHE A 909 -16.42 -54.54 -53.42
N LEU A 910 -17.42 -53.72 -53.78
CA LEU A 910 -18.65 -54.18 -54.44
C LEU A 910 -18.37 -54.77 -55.83
N PHE A 911 -17.46 -54.16 -56.59
CA PHE A 911 -17.05 -54.67 -57.90
C PHE A 911 -16.33 -56.03 -57.79
N LEU A 912 -15.49 -56.19 -56.78
CA LEU A 912 -14.80 -57.45 -56.48
C LEU A 912 -15.79 -58.56 -56.08
N LEU A 913 -16.79 -58.23 -55.26
CA LEU A 913 -17.88 -59.14 -54.89
C LEU A 913 -18.71 -59.58 -56.10
N MET A 914 -19.02 -58.64 -57.02
CA MET A 914 -19.72 -58.95 -58.27
C MET A 914 -18.90 -59.89 -59.17
N LEU A 915 -17.60 -59.64 -59.33
CA LEU A 915 -16.70 -60.53 -60.08
C LEU A 915 -16.63 -61.93 -59.46
N LEU A 916 -16.58 -62.01 -58.13
CA LEU A 916 -16.53 -63.27 -57.39
C LEU A 916 -17.85 -64.06 -57.54
N PHE A 917 -19.00 -63.36 -57.52
CA PHE A 917 -20.30 -63.98 -57.79
C PHE A 917 -20.40 -64.50 -59.23
N PHE A 918 -19.99 -63.69 -60.23
CA PHE A 918 -20.00 -64.11 -61.63
C PHE A 918 -19.07 -65.29 -61.92
N SER A 919 -17.87 -65.30 -61.34
CA SER A 919 -16.94 -66.41 -61.48
C SER A 919 -17.46 -67.70 -60.85
N ILE A 920 -18.08 -67.64 -59.67
CA ILE A 920 -18.76 -68.80 -59.07
C ILE A 920 -19.90 -69.31 -59.98
N LEU A 921 -20.68 -68.41 -60.56
CA LEU A 921 -21.81 -68.76 -61.42
C LEU A 921 -21.37 -69.40 -62.75
N VAL A 922 -20.28 -68.90 -63.33
CA VAL A 922 -19.65 -69.50 -64.52
C VAL A 922 -19.05 -70.87 -64.20
N LEU A 923 -18.35 -71.00 -63.07
CA LEU A 923 -17.80 -72.29 -62.62
C LEU A 923 -18.90 -73.31 -62.31
N SER A 924 -20.01 -72.89 -61.70
CA SER A 924 -21.15 -73.77 -61.43
C SER A 924 -21.85 -74.20 -62.72
N TYR A 925 -21.94 -73.32 -63.71
CA TYR A 925 -22.46 -73.65 -65.05
C TYR A 925 -21.59 -74.69 -65.76
N PHE A 926 -20.27 -74.54 -65.74
CA PHE A 926 -19.35 -75.53 -66.32
C PHE A 926 -19.37 -76.86 -65.55
N HIS A 927 -19.49 -76.83 -64.22
CA HIS A 927 -19.65 -78.02 -63.40
C HIS A 927 -20.97 -78.76 -63.71
N TYR A 928 -22.07 -78.02 -63.83
CA TYR A 928 -23.36 -78.53 -64.26
C TYR A 928 -23.29 -79.16 -65.66
N MET A 929 -22.67 -78.49 -66.63
CA MET A 929 -22.50 -79.03 -67.99
C MET A 929 -21.62 -80.28 -68.04
N ARG A 930 -20.63 -80.41 -67.14
CA ARG A 930 -19.80 -81.62 -67.00
C ARG A 930 -20.62 -82.80 -66.49
N ILE A 931 -21.48 -82.59 -65.49
CA ILE A 931 -22.40 -83.63 -64.97
C ILE A 931 -23.46 -83.96 -66.02
N TYR A 932 -24.07 -82.96 -66.65
CA TYR A 932 -25.10 -83.14 -67.68
C TYR A 932 -24.59 -83.94 -68.89
N ARG A 933 -23.33 -83.74 -69.32
CA ARG A 933 -22.70 -84.54 -70.38
C ARG A 933 -22.35 -85.97 -69.96
N GLN A 934 -22.14 -86.24 -68.68
CA GLN A 934 -21.89 -87.62 -68.18
C GLN A 934 -23.15 -88.50 -68.17
N TYR A 935 -24.36 -87.91 -68.22
CA TYR A 935 -25.63 -88.66 -68.17
C TYR A 935 -26.33 -88.88 -69.53
N ILE A 936 -25.81 -88.32 -70.64
CA ILE A 936 -26.44 -88.45 -71.98
C ILE A 936 -25.91 -89.65 -72.81
N TYR A 937 -24.74 -90.23 -72.46
CA TYR A 937 -24.19 -91.40 -73.17
C TYR A 937 -23.77 -92.53 -72.23
N ALA A 938 -24.74 -93.30 -71.73
CA ALA A 938 -24.55 -94.71 -71.34
C ALA A 938 -25.91 -95.44 -71.43
N PRO A 939 -26.06 -96.52 -72.22
CA PRO A 939 -27.36 -97.15 -72.49
C PRO A 939 -27.79 -98.15 -71.41
N ILE A 940 -29.10 -98.24 -71.21
CA ILE A 940 -29.80 -99.17 -70.33
C ILE A 940 -30.08 -100.48 -71.09
N TYR A 941 -29.61 -101.63 -70.58
CA TYR A 941 -30.40 -102.85 -70.25
C TYR A 941 -29.55 -104.16 -70.26
N LYS A 942 -29.50 -104.87 -69.12
CA LYS A 942 -30.14 -106.20 -68.91
C LYS A 942 -29.81 -106.84 -67.55
N THR A 943 -30.89 -107.06 -66.78
CA THR A 943 -31.29 -108.27 -66.02
C THR A 943 -30.22 -109.25 -65.48
N ARG A 944 -30.25 -109.55 -64.15
CA ARG A 944 -30.81 -110.78 -63.51
C ARG A 944 -30.02 -111.26 -62.25
N ARG A 945 -30.80 -111.66 -61.21
CA ARG A 945 -30.55 -112.64 -60.12
C ARG A 945 -29.76 -112.26 -58.84
N ILE A 946 -30.52 -112.10 -57.75
CA ILE A 946 -30.47 -112.84 -56.46
C ILE A 946 -29.17 -113.63 -56.16
N LYS A 947 -28.47 -113.34 -55.04
CA LYS A 947 -28.56 -114.06 -53.74
C LYS A 947 -27.55 -113.52 -52.68
N ASP A 948 -28.02 -113.53 -51.43
CA ASP A 948 -27.39 -113.47 -50.10
C ASP A 948 -25.86 -113.58 -49.94
N GLN A 949 -25.28 -112.81 -48.99
CA GLN A 949 -24.79 -113.34 -47.69
C GLN A 949 -24.10 -112.25 -46.84
N GLU A 950 -24.41 -112.29 -45.53
CA GLU A 950 -23.58 -112.03 -44.33
C GLU A 950 -22.37 -111.10 -44.48
N LYS A 951 -22.16 -110.06 -43.67
CA LYS A 951 -22.30 -109.94 -42.21
C LYS A 951 -22.17 -108.47 -41.82
#